data_AF-A0A7Y2Q9G7-F1
#
_entry.id   AF-A0A7Y2Q9G7-F1
#
_cell.length_a   1.000
_cell.length_b   1.000
_cell.length_c   1.000
_cell.angle_alpha   90.00
_cell.angle_beta   90.00
_cell.angle_gamma   90.00
#
_symmetry.space_group_name_H-M   'P 1'
#
loop_
_entity.id
_entity.type
_entity.pdbx_description
1 polymer ?
#
loop_
_entity_poly.entity_id
_entity_poly.type
_entity_poly.pdbx_seq_one_letter_code
_entity_poly.pdbx_strand_id
1 'polypeptide(L)'
;MSIFQHRLITAIIPVRLSKDKLYDEPERILRIIATLPESYEVLIVDYGTPDERKAELADVAARTNARLIRVETGREPFSIGHARDIGTQHATTPLVIYHDIDFLLSPQGYNRVIAEARLRGMFDNAYAFFALPGAYLTEDFTQRYLSLHESGDGEFADMQVHDGIMRNDKAVYEHHTFAISAIVANRLHLLAVGGHDRSFTGHGAEDFELMHRLTSYFNRGPRTREYYKNTKNNSILNYEGFRAYYALYGIDVFQRGTVISHLWHPRRKDVGYVGTNNQMRVSKAMHDYDRGATVIQPLEDLTSNEYTLVLVKPRTSPALSLRHAFPAFGRYSCIPEENFANADALVDFVSHEGFTRVFFLNPYGNEHRLSLYRALKDASIRYIAYDRGAYNNSWFFDTRGFLGESESYSRQYWDTPLSDDDRERTLEWIDRLRLNEETLEKNGASVGADHLRQSLQLGDRKVIFVALQRPSDTATIYFSGQCESAAGFNSWVAAMASAVDSRRYVVVAKKHPLETERPEIENIIFAPDDAHIRDLIDLSDKVVVINSGTGLIAATLGKPVICCGRAFYDHEGFTHTATSCGHLIQLAQQELSSDAETRLRFVKYLVNDFYSFGATEYIEKTKADGSLRRLSRRTVFSEIRGLTNEPIHFGEQPGGVSLDAPLFYSYGGRAAIMDAMARGRKSEISPLRRRLVPVVRPFIQLLGNSKDIKKYDKDPVGYFLSLKNPTYRAIGKMIFPPKRDFAGVLSPPNS
;
A
#
# COMPACT_ATOMS: atom_id res chain seq x y z
N MET A 1 -12.18 1.51 27.43
CA MET A 1 -10.87 1.23 28.07
C MET A 1 -9.97 2.44 27.91
N SER A 2 -9.32 2.88 28.97
CA SER A 2 -8.45 4.07 28.95
C SER A 2 -7.23 3.80 28.05
N ILE A 3 -7.09 4.54 26.95
CA ILE A 3 -5.94 4.50 26.02
C ILE A 3 -4.61 4.85 26.74
N PHE A 4 -4.67 5.30 28.01
CA PHE A 4 -3.52 5.75 28.79
C PHE A 4 -2.73 4.64 29.51
N GLN A 5 -3.09 3.35 29.39
CA GLN A 5 -2.35 2.26 30.05
C GLN A 5 -1.45 1.41 29.14
N HIS A 6 -1.40 1.68 27.83
CA HIS A 6 -0.51 0.95 26.91
C HIS A 6 0.61 1.85 26.39
N ARG A 7 1.82 1.30 26.23
CA ARG A 7 2.91 1.93 25.48
C ARG A 7 2.49 2.07 24.02
N LEU A 8 2.58 3.27 23.47
CA LEU A 8 2.05 3.66 22.17
C LEU A 8 3.14 3.92 21.13
N ILE A 9 4.29 4.46 21.55
CA ILE A 9 5.36 4.90 20.67
C ILE A 9 6.71 4.39 21.18
N THR A 10 7.55 3.85 20.29
CA THR A 10 8.96 3.56 20.58
C THR A 10 9.79 4.77 20.19
N ALA A 11 10.47 5.39 21.15
CA ALA A 11 11.53 6.36 20.89
C ALA A 11 12.82 5.61 20.54
N ILE A 12 13.16 5.59 19.25
CA ILE A 12 14.38 4.96 18.74
C ILE A 12 15.49 6.01 18.78
N ILE A 13 16.51 5.75 19.61
CA ILE A 13 17.68 6.62 19.80
C ILE A 13 18.90 5.93 19.17
N PRO A 14 19.23 6.21 17.89
CA PRO A 14 20.44 5.70 17.26
C PRO A 14 21.66 6.48 17.74
N VAL A 15 22.71 5.77 18.16
CA VAL A 15 23.93 6.40 18.68
C VAL A 15 25.16 5.59 18.31
N ARG A 16 26.25 6.32 18.02
CA ARG A 16 27.63 5.79 18.04
C ARG A 16 28.47 6.82 18.77
N LEU A 17 28.92 6.51 19.98
CA LEU A 17 29.80 7.43 20.71
C LEU A 17 31.16 7.49 19.99
N SER A 18 31.73 8.69 19.88
CA SER A 18 33.12 8.83 19.41
C SER A 18 34.07 8.28 20.46
N LYS A 19 35.29 7.87 20.05
CA LYS A 19 36.30 7.30 20.95
C LYS A 19 36.57 8.22 22.15
N ASP A 20 36.70 9.51 21.89
CA ASP A 20 36.84 10.54 22.92
C ASP A 20 35.48 11.21 23.16
N LYS A 21 35.19 11.53 24.43
CA LYS A 21 33.97 12.26 24.81
C LYS A 21 34.02 13.67 24.20
N LEU A 22 33.05 13.97 23.34
CA LEU A 22 32.97 15.27 22.64
C LEU A 22 32.17 16.31 23.43
N TYR A 23 31.11 15.87 24.08
CA TYR A 23 30.21 16.67 24.91
C TYR A 23 29.43 15.72 25.83
N ASP A 24 28.32 16.18 26.39
CA ASP A 24 27.45 15.48 27.33
C ASP A 24 26.53 14.41 26.67
N GLU A 25 27.10 13.54 25.80
CA GLU A 25 26.35 12.61 24.95
C GLU A 25 25.48 11.60 25.74
N PRO A 26 26.02 10.80 26.70
CA PRO A 26 25.18 9.91 27.51
C PRO A 26 24.19 10.68 28.39
N GLU A 27 24.57 11.85 28.90
CA GLU A 27 23.71 12.67 29.74
C GLU A 27 22.53 13.28 28.96
N ARG A 28 22.66 13.51 27.65
CA ARG A 28 21.52 13.86 26.79
C ARG A 28 20.52 12.72 26.68
N ILE A 29 20.99 11.48 26.51
CA ILE A 29 20.10 10.30 26.47
C ILE A 29 19.34 10.19 27.79
N LEU A 30 19.99 10.37 28.94
CA LEU A 30 19.32 10.37 30.24
C LEU A 30 18.23 11.45 30.34
N ARG A 31 18.49 12.66 29.85
CA ARG A 31 17.49 13.75 29.83
C ARG A 31 16.31 13.44 28.92
N ILE A 32 16.55 12.90 27.72
CA ILE A 32 15.48 12.47 26.81
C ILE A 32 14.59 11.44 27.53
N ILE A 33 15.18 10.43 28.15
CA ILE A 33 14.41 9.38 28.82
C ILE A 33 13.61 9.95 29.99
N ALA A 34 14.18 10.88 30.75
CA ALA A 34 13.50 11.52 31.87
C ALA A 34 12.32 12.41 31.45
N THR A 35 12.29 12.93 30.22
CA THR A 35 11.20 13.76 29.71
C THR A 35 10.13 12.97 28.95
N LEU A 36 10.40 11.72 28.55
CA LEU A 36 9.43 10.89 27.83
C LEU A 36 8.30 10.40 28.77
N PRO A 37 7.02 10.62 28.42
CA PRO A 37 5.88 10.06 29.15
C PRO A 37 5.87 8.52 29.15
N GLU A 38 5.16 7.90 30.11
CA GLU A 38 5.02 6.43 30.21
C GLU A 38 4.40 5.76 28.97
N SER A 39 3.73 6.54 28.13
CA SER A 39 3.20 6.10 26.83
C SER A 39 4.30 5.80 25.81
N TYR A 40 5.55 6.13 26.12
CA TYR A 40 6.71 5.81 25.30
C TYR A 40 7.47 4.60 25.86
N GLU A 41 8.06 3.83 24.96
CA GLU A 41 9.18 2.97 25.29
C GLU A 41 10.46 3.48 24.65
N VAL A 42 11.59 3.23 25.30
CA VAL A 42 12.90 3.70 24.84
C VAL A 42 13.71 2.53 24.31
N LEU A 43 14.22 2.70 23.09
CA LEU A 43 15.14 1.77 22.45
C LEU A 43 16.39 2.50 22.00
N ILE A 44 17.50 2.25 22.70
CA ILE A 44 18.82 2.74 22.33
C ILE A 44 19.42 1.75 21.33
N VAL A 45 19.84 2.26 20.17
CA VAL A 45 20.55 1.47 19.15
C VAL A 45 22.00 1.92 19.14
N ASP A 46 22.86 1.14 19.80
CA ASP A 46 24.30 1.32 19.77
C ASP A 46 24.87 0.75 18.47
N TYR A 47 25.11 1.63 17.51
CA TYR A 47 25.58 1.29 16.17
C TYR A 47 27.11 1.24 16.12
N GLY A 48 27.72 0.43 16.98
CA GLY A 48 29.16 0.17 16.98
C GLY A 48 29.99 1.22 17.71
N THR A 49 29.54 1.64 18.91
CA THR A 49 30.37 2.41 19.84
C THR A 49 31.65 1.64 20.20
N PRO A 50 32.83 2.29 20.21
CA PRO A 50 34.10 1.66 20.58
C PRO A 50 34.08 0.99 21.97
N ASP A 51 34.90 -0.03 22.14
CA ASP A 51 34.96 -0.83 23.38
C ASP A 51 35.28 0.01 24.62
N GLU A 52 36.03 1.10 24.45
CA GLU A 52 36.40 2.02 25.53
C GLU A 52 35.19 2.73 26.15
N ARG A 53 34.09 2.90 25.39
CA ARG A 53 32.92 3.69 25.81
C ARG A 53 31.60 2.92 25.78
N LYS A 54 31.57 1.69 25.27
CA LYS A 54 30.32 0.91 25.17
C LYS A 54 29.63 0.69 26.51
N ALA A 55 30.40 0.62 27.60
CA ALA A 55 29.87 0.46 28.95
C ALA A 55 29.01 1.66 29.39
N GLU A 56 29.24 2.87 28.85
CA GLU A 56 28.45 4.06 29.16
C GLU A 56 26.99 3.89 28.69
N LEU A 57 26.77 3.36 27.48
CA LEU A 57 25.41 3.12 26.97
C LEU A 57 24.72 1.96 27.69
N ALA A 58 25.48 0.94 28.09
CA ALA A 58 24.96 -0.15 28.92
C ALA A 58 24.54 0.34 30.32
N ASP A 59 25.31 1.24 30.94
CA ASP A 59 24.96 1.87 32.21
C ASP A 59 23.68 2.71 32.08
N VAL A 60 23.60 3.55 31.04
CA VAL A 60 22.39 4.34 30.76
C VAL A 60 21.16 3.44 30.63
N ALA A 61 21.25 2.38 29.83
CA ALA A 61 20.16 1.44 29.62
C ALA A 61 19.74 0.73 30.93
N ALA A 62 20.70 0.27 31.73
CA ALA A 62 20.45 -0.39 33.00
C ALA A 62 19.78 0.55 34.02
N ARG A 63 20.22 1.80 34.11
CA ARG A 63 19.71 2.81 35.07
C ARG A 63 18.31 3.29 34.73
N THR A 64 17.94 3.32 33.45
CA THR A 64 16.64 3.83 32.99
C THR A 64 15.67 2.72 32.58
N ASN A 65 16.08 1.46 32.65
CA ASN A 65 15.34 0.32 32.11
C ASN A 65 15.00 0.48 30.61
N ALA A 66 15.83 1.22 29.87
CA ALA A 66 15.72 1.32 28.42
C ALA A 66 16.26 0.05 27.76
N ARG A 67 15.65 -0.34 26.64
CA ARG A 67 16.18 -1.45 25.84
C ARG A 67 17.42 -0.99 25.09
N LEU A 68 18.45 -1.82 25.06
CA LEU A 68 19.69 -1.56 24.31
C LEU A 68 19.88 -2.66 23.26
N ILE A 69 20.01 -2.26 21.99
CA ILE A 69 20.44 -3.14 20.91
C ILE A 69 21.79 -2.65 20.42
N ARG A 70 22.79 -3.51 20.52
CA ARG A 70 24.14 -3.22 20.04
C ARG A 70 24.40 -3.99 18.75
N VAL A 71 24.95 -3.29 17.76
CA VAL A 71 25.39 -3.87 16.50
C VAL A 71 26.88 -3.63 16.33
N GLU A 72 27.62 -4.70 16.10
CA GLU A 72 29.05 -4.62 15.81
C GLU A 72 29.26 -4.25 14.35
N THR A 73 29.67 -3.01 14.10
CA THR A 73 29.90 -2.49 12.73
C THR A 73 31.37 -2.46 12.35
N GLY A 74 32.28 -2.80 13.26
CA GLY A 74 33.72 -2.73 13.04
C GLY A 74 34.16 -1.36 12.49
N ARG A 75 34.80 -1.36 11.31
CA ARG A 75 35.29 -0.14 10.63
C ARG A 75 34.30 0.44 9.63
N GLU A 76 33.06 -0.05 9.58
CA GLU A 76 32.07 0.47 8.65
C GLU A 76 31.66 1.92 8.97
N PRO A 77 31.42 2.75 7.95
CA PRO A 77 30.86 4.09 8.15
C PRO A 77 29.58 4.06 8.98
N PHE A 78 29.38 5.08 9.81
CA PHE A 78 28.14 5.22 10.57
C PHE A 78 26.97 5.38 9.59
N SER A 79 25.84 4.72 9.83
CA SER A 79 24.61 4.92 9.06
C SER A 79 23.45 5.11 10.03
N ILE A 80 23.02 6.36 10.18
CA ILE A 80 21.89 6.69 11.05
C ILE A 80 20.59 6.05 10.54
N GLY A 81 20.41 5.97 9.21
CA GLY A 81 19.28 5.27 8.59
C GLY A 81 19.25 3.79 8.95
N HIS A 82 20.39 3.09 8.88
CA HIS A 82 20.46 1.68 9.32
C HIS A 82 20.20 1.54 10.82
N ALA A 83 20.80 2.39 11.66
CA ALA A 83 20.55 2.34 13.10
C ALA A 83 19.05 2.54 13.43
N ARG A 84 18.37 3.45 12.72
CA ARG A 84 16.90 3.63 12.82
C ARG A 84 16.14 2.39 12.36
N ASP A 85 16.54 1.78 11.24
CA ASP A 85 15.92 0.56 10.73
C ASP A 85 16.01 -0.58 11.76
N ILE A 86 17.20 -0.83 12.32
CA ILE A 86 17.40 -1.82 13.41
C ILE A 86 16.45 -1.52 14.57
N GLY A 87 16.35 -0.25 14.97
CA GLY A 87 15.39 0.19 15.98
C GLY A 87 13.95 -0.20 15.62
N THR A 88 13.52 0.06 14.39
CA THR A 88 12.17 -0.28 13.91
C THR A 88 11.93 -1.79 13.91
N GLN A 89 12.93 -2.59 13.51
CA GLN A 89 12.84 -4.05 13.51
C GLN A 89 12.66 -4.64 14.93
N HIS A 90 13.19 -3.97 15.96
CA HIS A 90 13.11 -4.40 17.36
C HIS A 90 12.05 -3.67 18.20
N ALA A 91 11.47 -2.58 17.70
CA ALA A 91 10.39 -1.84 18.34
C ALA A 91 9.17 -2.76 18.57
N THR A 92 8.42 -2.54 19.65
CA THR A 92 7.26 -3.39 19.99
C THR A 92 5.94 -2.63 20.02
N THR A 93 5.96 -1.31 19.96
CA THR A 93 4.75 -0.48 19.91
C THR A 93 4.21 -0.28 18.49
N PRO A 94 2.93 0.12 18.33
CA PRO A 94 2.32 0.39 17.03
C PRO A 94 3.03 1.49 16.23
N LEU A 95 3.52 2.53 16.92
CA LEU A 95 4.20 3.67 16.32
C LEU A 95 5.66 3.72 16.74
N VAL A 96 6.49 4.39 15.94
CA VAL A 96 7.86 4.75 16.30
C VAL A 96 8.10 6.24 16.06
N ILE A 97 8.99 6.82 16.85
CA ILE A 97 9.61 8.12 16.58
C ILE A 97 11.11 7.93 16.46
N TYR A 98 11.70 8.45 15.39
CA TYR A 98 13.14 8.54 15.27
C TYR A 98 13.65 9.74 16.05
N HIS A 99 14.59 9.51 16.97
CA HIS A 99 15.02 10.53 17.93
C HIS A 99 16.53 10.70 17.89
N ASP A 100 17.04 11.89 17.61
CA ASP A 100 18.47 12.19 17.75
C ASP A 100 18.83 12.31 19.25
N ILE A 101 20.08 12.01 19.62
CA ILE A 101 20.53 12.26 21.01
C ILE A 101 20.54 13.75 21.35
N ASP A 102 20.55 14.62 20.34
CA ASP A 102 20.55 16.07 20.52
C ASP A 102 19.14 16.68 20.51
N PHE A 103 18.10 15.87 20.34
CA PHE A 103 16.72 16.34 20.42
C PHE A 103 16.22 16.41 21.86
N LEU A 104 15.38 17.40 22.17
CA LEU A 104 14.69 17.49 23.45
C LEU A 104 13.34 18.21 23.32
N LEU A 105 12.36 17.70 24.05
CA LEU A 105 11.06 18.33 24.33
C LEU A 105 10.76 18.19 25.82
N SER A 106 9.90 19.05 26.34
CA SER A 106 9.29 18.83 27.65
C SER A 106 8.36 17.61 27.63
N PRO A 107 7.99 17.04 28.81
CA PRO A 107 6.96 16.00 28.87
C PRO A 107 5.65 16.40 28.18
N GLN A 108 5.25 17.67 28.29
CA GLN A 108 4.07 18.17 27.62
C GLN A 108 4.26 18.27 26.10
N GLY A 109 5.46 18.60 25.64
CA GLY A 109 5.84 18.53 24.22
C GLY A 109 5.63 17.13 23.64
N TYR A 110 6.12 16.08 24.32
CA TYR A 110 5.88 14.69 23.89
C TYR A 110 4.40 14.27 23.97
N ASN A 111 3.65 14.74 24.98
CA ASN A 111 2.20 14.52 25.01
C ASN A 111 1.48 15.14 23.80
N ARG A 112 1.95 16.30 23.29
CA ARG A 112 1.42 16.88 22.04
C ARG A 112 1.71 15.99 20.83
N VAL A 113 2.85 15.29 20.80
CA VAL A 113 3.17 14.30 19.74
C VAL A 113 2.19 13.12 19.78
N ILE A 114 1.85 12.60 20.96
CA ILE A 114 0.81 11.57 21.11
C ILE A 114 -0.55 12.09 20.66
N ALA A 115 -0.91 13.32 21.06
CA ALA A 115 -2.17 13.95 20.66
C ALA A 115 -2.25 14.12 19.14
N GLU A 116 -1.15 14.49 18.47
CA GLU A 116 -1.07 14.56 17.01
C GLU A 116 -1.28 13.20 16.35
N ALA A 117 -0.69 12.13 16.90
CA ALA A 117 -0.90 10.77 16.40
C ALA A 117 -2.36 10.33 16.53
N ARG A 118 -3.02 10.65 17.67
CA ARG A 118 -4.46 10.39 17.88
C ARG A 118 -5.32 11.17 16.91
N LEU A 119 -5.04 12.47 16.72
CA LEU A 119 -5.78 13.33 15.79
C LEU A 119 -5.74 12.81 14.35
N ARG A 120 -4.63 12.18 13.95
CA ARG A 120 -4.46 11.57 12.64
C ARG A 120 -4.97 10.13 12.53
N GLY A 121 -5.53 9.57 13.61
CA GLY A 121 -5.98 8.18 13.65
C GLY A 121 -4.86 7.16 13.44
N MET A 122 -3.61 7.49 13.79
CA MET A 122 -2.43 6.67 13.42
C MET A 122 -2.36 5.30 14.13
N PHE A 123 -3.15 5.11 15.19
CA PHE A 123 -3.28 3.82 15.86
C PHE A 123 -4.11 2.81 15.04
N ASP A 124 -5.04 3.32 14.24
CA ASP A 124 -5.95 2.53 13.41
C ASP A 124 -5.63 2.64 11.91
N ASN A 125 -4.74 3.57 11.54
CA ASN A 125 -4.34 3.85 10.17
C ASN A 125 -2.83 4.00 10.04
N ALA A 126 -2.20 3.02 9.40
CA ALA A 126 -0.75 2.92 9.26
C ALA A 126 -0.15 3.85 8.20
N TYR A 127 -0.98 4.38 7.29
CA TYR A 127 -0.52 5.22 6.18
C TYR A 127 -0.32 6.68 6.58
N ALA A 128 -0.98 7.13 7.64
CA ALA A 128 -0.75 8.45 8.20
C ALA A 128 0.62 8.51 8.91
N PHE A 129 1.32 9.63 8.71
CA PHE A 129 2.57 9.94 9.40
C PHE A 129 2.74 11.46 9.49
N PHE A 130 3.72 11.89 10.28
CA PHE A 130 4.17 13.28 10.31
C PHE A 130 5.65 13.35 10.66
N ALA A 131 6.26 14.51 10.38
CA ALA A 131 7.61 14.82 10.83
C ALA A 131 7.52 16.04 11.73
N LEU A 132 8.25 16.02 12.86
CA LEU A 132 8.28 17.18 13.73
C LEU A 132 9.00 18.35 13.03
N PRO A 133 8.54 19.59 13.22
CA PRO A 133 9.34 20.76 12.94
C PRO A 133 10.46 20.87 13.99
N GLY A 134 11.65 21.31 13.58
CA GLY A 134 12.83 21.38 14.43
C GLY A 134 13.49 22.75 14.46
N ALA A 135 14.01 23.13 15.63
CA ALA A 135 14.80 24.34 15.85
C ALA A 135 16.22 23.99 16.30
N TYR A 136 17.24 24.44 15.56
CA TYR A 136 18.63 24.28 15.96
C TYR A 136 19.03 25.45 16.84
N LEU A 137 19.16 25.20 18.14
CA LEU A 137 19.36 26.25 19.14
C LEU A 137 20.77 26.85 19.04
N THR A 138 20.92 28.10 19.49
CA THR A 138 22.24 28.68 19.74
C THR A 138 22.88 28.03 20.97
N GLU A 139 24.19 28.17 21.11
CA GLU A 139 24.91 27.67 22.29
C GLU A 139 24.38 28.32 23.58
N ASP A 140 24.27 29.64 23.61
CA ASP A 140 23.76 30.41 24.76
C ASP A 140 22.32 30.00 25.12
N PHE A 141 21.45 29.87 24.12
CA PHE A 141 20.07 29.50 24.39
C PHE A 141 19.94 28.03 24.79
N THR A 142 20.83 27.14 24.33
CA THR A 142 20.87 25.75 24.80
C THR A 142 21.09 25.69 26.30
N GLN A 143 22.00 26.49 26.86
CA GLN A 143 22.22 26.52 28.31
C GLN A 143 20.98 27.01 29.07
N ARG A 144 20.34 28.08 28.57
CA ARG A 144 19.09 28.59 29.15
C ARG A 144 17.96 27.55 29.07
N TYR A 145 17.82 26.90 27.92
CA TYR A 145 16.80 25.88 27.69
C TYR A 145 16.96 24.71 28.66
N LEU A 146 18.19 24.22 28.86
CA LEU A 146 18.48 23.17 29.81
C LEU A 146 18.22 23.59 31.27
N SER A 147 18.61 24.81 31.65
CA SER A 147 18.33 25.33 32.99
C SER A 147 16.82 25.40 33.30
N LEU A 148 15.99 25.76 32.31
CA LEU A 148 14.54 25.76 32.46
C LEU A 148 13.96 24.34 32.58
N HIS A 149 14.51 23.37 31.84
CA HIS A 149 14.12 21.97 31.99
C HIS A 149 14.44 21.43 33.38
N GLU A 150 15.64 21.73 33.90
CA GLU A 150 16.06 21.33 35.24
C GLU A 150 15.24 21.98 36.35
N SER A 151 14.75 23.21 36.14
CA SER A 151 13.87 23.90 37.09
C SER A 151 12.40 23.47 37.02
N GLY A 152 12.04 22.55 36.12
CA GLY A 152 10.67 22.10 35.89
C GLY A 152 9.84 22.96 34.92
N ASP A 153 10.43 24.01 34.36
CA ASP A 153 9.79 24.96 33.41
C ASP A 153 10.04 24.57 31.94
N GLY A 154 10.22 23.28 31.65
CA GLY A 154 10.49 22.79 30.29
C GLY A 154 9.40 23.16 29.27
N GLU A 155 8.13 23.20 29.67
CA GLU A 155 7.04 23.63 28.78
C GLU A 155 7.19 25.11 28.35
N PHE A 156 7.59 25.97 29.28
CA PHE A 156 7.87 27.37 28.96
C PHE A 156 9.10 27.51 28.07
N ALA A 157 10.11 26.66 28.27
CA ALA A 157 11.27 26.58 27.39
C ALA A 157 10.87 26.23 25.94
N ASP A 158 9.99 25.23 25.75
CA ASP A 158 9.44 24.86 24.44
C ASP A 158 8.68 26.03 23.79
N MET A 159 7.88 26.76 24.59
CA MET A 159 7.17 27.95 24.12
C MET A 159 8.11 29.07 23.66
N GLN A 160 9.23 29.30 24.37
CA GLN A 160 10.23 30.29 23.95
C GLN A 160 10.89 29.92 22.62
N VAL A 161 11.13 28.63 22.37
CA VAL A 161 11.68 28.16 21.09
C VAL A 161 10.69 28.43 19.95
N HIS A 162 9.42 28.08 20.16
CA HIS A 162 8.37 28.31 19.17
C HIS A 162 8.17 29.81 18.86
N ASP A 163 8.07 30.64 19.90
CA ASP A 163 7.94 32.10 19.78
C ASP A 163 9.17 32.72 19.11
N GLY A 164 10.37 32.23 19.44
CA GLY A 164 11.61 32.62 18.79
C GLY A 164 11.57 32.42 17.28
N ILE A 165 11.05 31.28 16.80
CA ILE A 165 10.86 31.06 15.36
C ILE A 165 9.84 32.05 14.78
N MET A 166 8.69 32.23 15.44
CA MET A 166 7.64 33.14 14.98
C MET A 166 8.10 34.59 14.85
N ARG A 167 8.95 35.05 15.77
CA ARG A 167 9.56 36.39 15.76
C ARG A 167 10.85 36.48 14.95
N ASN A 168 11.32 35.34 14.41
CA ASN A 168 12.62 35.23 13.76
C ASN A 168 13.79 35.71 14.65
N ASP A 169 13.74 35.38 15.95
CA ASP A 169 14.75 35.73 16.93
C ASP A 169 15.98 34.81 16.82
N LYS A 170 17.07 35.35 16.28
CA LYS A 170 18.34 34.64 16.10
C LYS A 170 19.17 34.49 17.36
N ALA A 171 18.77 35.09 18.48
CA ALA A 171 19.37 34.77 19.77
C ALA A 171 18.93 33.39 20.28
N VAL A 172 17.75 32.91 19.87
CA VAL A 172 17.18 31.62 20.29
C VAL A 172 17.68 30.46 19.44
N TYR A 173 17.71 30.65 18.11
CA TYR A 173 17.98 29.56 17.18
C TYR A 173 18.81 30.04 15.97
N GLU A 174 19.68 29.16 15.46
CA GLU A 174 20.47 29.41 14.27
C GLU A 174 19.61 29.24 13.01
N HIS A 175 18.93 28.09 12.89
CA HIS A 175 18.06 27.73 11.78
C HIS A 175 16.91 26.81 12.21
N HIS A 176 15.84 26.77 11.43
CA HIS A 176 14.68 25.91 11.69
C HIS A 176 14.24 25.21 10.40
N THR A 177 13.52 24.10 10.54
CA THR A 177 12.94 23.35 9.43
C THR A 177 11.58 22.79 9.84
N PHE A 178 10.59 22.81 8.95
CA PHE A 178 9.23 22.36 9.28
C PHE A 178 9.02 20.85 9.23
N ALA A 179 10.01 20.10 8.74
CA ALA A 179 10.01 18.63 8.75
C ALA A 179 11.47 18.17 8.85
N ILE A 180 11.86 17.68 10.03
CA ILE A 180 13.19 17.11 10.27
C ILE A 180 13.14 15.58 10.31
N SER A 181 14.27 14.97 10.66
CA SER A 181 14.44 13.51 10.79
C SER A 181 13.60 12.86 11.91
N ALA A 182 13.01 13.66 12.80
CA ALA A 182 12.04 13.20 13.80
C ALA A 182 10.69 12.84 13.17
N ILE A 183 10.68 11.72 12.45
CA ILE A 183 9.51 11.14 11.79
C ILE A 183 8.75 10.27 12.80
N VAL A 184 7.44 10.47 12.88
CA VAL A 184 6.50 9.63 13.62
C VAL A 184 5.65 8.87 12.63
N ALA A 185 5.71 7.54 12.64
CA ALA A 185 5.00 6.69 11.69
C ALA A 185 4.66 5.32 12.29
N ASN A 186 3.74 4.61 11.64
CA ASN A 186 3.40 3.24 12.00
C ASN A 186 4.56 2.28 11.71
N ARG A 187 4.86 1.44 12.70
CA ARG A 187 5.98 0.50 12.68
C ARG A 187 5.87 -0.49 11.51
N LEU A 188 4.72 -1.15 11.35
CA LEU A 188 4.53 -2.17 10.31
C LEU A 188 4.62 -1.55 8.91
N HIS A 189 4.12 -0.33 8.73
CA HIS A 189 4.27 0.38 7.46
C HIS A 189 5.74 0.72 7.16
N LEU A 190 6.52 1.17 8.15
CA LEU A 190 7.96 1.40 7.98
C LEU A 190 8.72 0.12 7.60
N LEU A 191 8.41 -1.01 8.24
CA LEU A 191 8.96 -2.32 7.87
C LEU A 191 8.57 -2.69 6.44
N ALA A 192 7.30 -2.53 6.07
CA ALA A 192 6.78 -2.87 4.74
C ALA A 192 7.39 -2.04 3.60
N VAL A 193 7.68 -0.75 3.83
CA VAL A 193 8.36 0.09 2.82
C VAL A 193 9.86 -0.13 2.76
N GLY A 194 10.43 -0.87 3.72
CA GLY A 194 11.83 -1.29 3.74
C GLY A 194 12.78 -0.39 4.53
N GLY A 195 12.28 0.43 5.46
CA GLY A 195 13.14 1.34 6.23
C GLY A 195 13.86 2.34 5.34
N HIS A 196 15.13 2.64 5.58
CA HIS A 196 15.95 3.56 4.80
C HIS A 196 16.75 2.84 3.68
N ASP A 197 17.01 3.53 2.57
CA ASP A 197 17.91 3.00 1.53
C ASP A 197 19.35 2.87 2.08
N ARG A 198 19.83 1.63 2.19
CA ARG A 198 21.18 1.31 2.69
C ARG A 198 22.32 1.85 1.82
N SER A 199 22.02 2.31 0.60
CA SER A 199 23.00 2.98 -0.24
C SER A 199 23.39 4.38 0.26
N PHE A 200 22.67 4.93 1.26
CA PHE A 200 23.03 6.15 1.98
C PHE A 200 23.90 5.81 3.20
N THR A 201 25.20 5.99 3.04
CA THR A 201 26.20 5.84 4.12
C THR A 201 26.57 7.19 4.71
N GLY A 202 26.97 7.23 5.98
CA GLY A 202 27.17 8.47 6.71
C GLY A 202 25.85 9.15 7.08
N HIS A 203 25.94 10.37 7.57
CA HIS A 203 24.79 11.19 7.93
C HIS A 203 24.28 12.05 6.75
N GLY A 204 22.98 12.02 6.46
CA GLY A 204 22.26 13.03 5.69
C GLY A 204 21.60 12.54 4.39
N ALA A 205 20.40 13.07 4.14
CA ALA A 205 19.53 12.86 2.96
C ALA A 205 18.80 11.51 2.84
N GLU A 206 19.10 10.52 3.68
CA GLU A 206 18.37 9.25 3.76
C GLU A 206 16.89 9.47 4.14
N ASP A 207 16.61 10.37 5.08
CA ASP A 207 15.24 10.69 5.52
C ASP A 207 14.39 11.28 4.39
N PHE A 208 15.00 12.01 3.45
CA PHE A 208 14.27 12.56 2.30
C PHE A 208 13.81 11.47 1.32
N GLU A 209 14.59 10.40 1.19
CA GLU A 209 14.22 9.24 0.37
C GLU A 209 13.14 8.41 1.08
N LEU A 210 13.24 8.21 2.39
CA LEU A 210 12.18 7.56 3.17
C LEU A 210 10.87 8.37 3.11
N MET A 211 10.92 9.67 3.38
CA MET A 211 9.74 10.54 3.28
C MET A 211 9.14 10.50 1.87
N HIS A 212 9.94 10.45 0.80
CA HIS A 212 9.42 10.27 -0.55
C HIS A 212 8.50 9.06 -0.66
N ARG A 213 8.96 7.90 -0.16
CA ARG A 213 8.17 6.67 -0.17
C ARG A 213 6.94 6.78 0.71
N LEU A 214 7.03 7.31 1.93
CA LEU A 214 5.87 7.50 2.81
C LEU A 214 4.81 8.43 2.19
N THR A 215 5.22 9.54 1.57
CA THR A 215 4.30 10.46 0.88
C THR A 215 3.62 9.84 -0.34
N SER A 216 4.14 8.74 -0.90
CA SER A 216 3.48 7.99 -1.97
C SER A 216 2.25 7.17 -1.51
N TYR A 217 2.03 7.09 -0.18
CA TYR A 217 0.86 6.48 0.45
C TYR A 217 -0.07 7.49 1.13
N PHE A 218 0.46 8.64 1.54
CA PHE A 218 -0.33 9.73 2.11
C PHE A 218 0.00 11.02 1.40
N ASN A 219 -0.80 11.40 0.41
CA ASN A 219 -0.54 12.56 -0.43
C ASN A 219 -1.27 13.81 0.11
N ARG A 220 -0.58 14.69 0.83
CA ARG A 220 -1.21 15.87 1.46
C ARG A 220 -1.68 16.96 0.51
N GLY A 221 -1.11 17.03 -0.69
CA GLY A 221 -1.40 18.07 -1.66
C GLY A 221 -0.69 17.78 -2.99
N PRO A 222 -0.88 18.59 -4.03
CA PRO A 222 -0.19 18.36 -5.30
C PRO A 222 1.34 18.43 -5.10
N ARG A 223 2.10 17.62 -5.85
CA ARG A 223 3.57 17.74 -5.87
C ARG A 223 3.98 19.15 -6.30
N THR A 224 5.05 19.65 -5.68
CA THR A 224 5.61 20.99 -5.92
C THR A 224 6.16 21.16 -7.34
N ARG A 225 6.36 22.42 -7.76
CA ARG A 225 7.09 22.72 -9.01
C ARG A 225 8.52 22.19 -8.92
N GLU A 226 9.02 21.60 -10.00
CA GLU A 226 10.35 20.96 -10.04
C GLU A 226 10.58 19.99 -8.86
N TYR A 227 9.60 19.15 -8.54
CA TYR A 227 9.56 18.29 -7.35
C TYR A 227 10.91 17.65 -6.94
N TYR A 228 11.64 17.00 -7.86
CA TYR A 228 12.89 16.32 -7.51
C TYR A 228 14.07 17.27 -7.20
N LYS A 229 13.90 18.58 -7.36
CA LYS A 229 14.93 19.58 -7.09
C LYS A 229 15.21 19.65 -5.58
N ASN A 230 16.47 19.44 -5.23
CA ASN A 230 16.96 19.75 -3.89
C ASN A 230 17.27 21.25 -3.82
N THR A 231 16.34 22.05 -3.34
CA THR A 231 16.52 23.51 -3.17
C THR A 231 17.59 23.86 -2.14
N LYS A 232 17.94 22.90 -1.26
CA LYS A 232 18.77 23.12 -0.05
C LYS A 232 18.28 24.28 0.81
N ASN A 233 17.01 24.64 0.67
CA ASN A 233 16.34 25.73 1.37
C ASN A 233 15.06 25.17 1.99
N ASN A 234 14.86 25.45 3.28
CA ASN A 234 13.72 24.99 4.06
C ASN A 234 12.61 26.05 4.18
N SER A 235 12.73 27.17 3.46
CA SER A 235 11.72 28.22 3.38
C SER A 235 10.39 27.67 2.86
N ILE A 236 9.30 28.09 3.51
CA ILE A 236 7.92 27.77 3.12
C ILE A 236 7.24 28.88 2.32
N LEU A 237 8.03 29.77 1.70
CA LEU A 237 7.53 30.87 0.87
C LEU A 237 7.30 30.47 -0.60
N ASN A 238 8.04 29.45 -1.07
CA ASN A 238 7.97 28.98 -2.46
C ASN A 238 7.63 27.49 -2.50
N TYR A 239 6.58 27.12 -3.25
CA TYR A 239 6.13 25.74 -3.40
C TYR A 239 6.94 24.99 -4.49
N GLU A 240 8.24 24.83 -4.24
CA GLU A 240 9.23 24.30 -5.19
C GLU A 240 10.16 23.26 -4.54
N GLY A 241 10.42 22.16 -5.26
CA GLY A 241 11.28 21.08 -4.79
C GLY A 241 10.65 20.24 -3.67
N PHE A 242 11.29 19.12 -3.35
CA PHE A 242 10.70 18.14 -2.44
C PHE A 242 10.69 18.61 -0.97
N ARG A 243 11.63 19.48 -0.57
CA ARG A 243 11.70 19.99 0.80
C ARG A 243 10.46 20.79 1.18
N ALA A 244 9.97 21.65 0.28
CA ALA A 244 8.71 22.37 0.48
C ALA A 244 7.50 21.44 0.52
N TYR A 245 7.52 20.35 -0.25
CA TYR A 245 6.46 19.35 -0.19
C TYR A 245 6.46 18.59 1.16
N TYR A 246 7.62 18.17 1.65
CA TYR A 246 7.75 17.49 2.95
C TYR A 246 7.43 18.39 4.14
N ALA A 247 7.65 19.71 4.02
CA ALA A 247 7.25 20.67 5.04
C ALA A 247 5.74 20.61 5.36
N LEU A 248 4.88 20.22 4.40
CA LEU A 248 3.44 20.04 4.64
C LEU A 248 3.11 19.03 5.75
N TYR A 249 4.05 18.15 6.10
CA TYR A 249 3.89 17.11 7.11
C TYR A 249 4.31 17.57 8.51
N GLY A 250 4.77 18.81 8.66
CA GLY A 250 5.03 19.40 9.99
C GLY A 250 4.70 20.89 10.14
N ILE A 251 4.28 21.59 9.07
CA ILE A 251 3.74 22.97 9.18
C ILE A 251 2.53 23.03 10.11
N ASP A 252 1.61 22.07 10.04
CA ASP A 252 0.43 22.08 10.92
C ASP A 252 0.79 21.68 12.36
N VAL A 253 1.75 20.78 12.54
CA VAL A 253 2.34 20.46 13.85
C VAL A 253 2.98 21.72 14.48
N PHE A 254 3.70 22.50 13.67
CA PHE A 254 4.25 23.80 14.06
C PHE A 254 3.16 24.80 14.43
N GLN A 255 2.11 24.92 13.62
CA GLN A 255 0.98 25.83 13.88
C GLN A 255 0.25 25.50 15.18
N ARG A 256 0.30 24.23 15.63
CA ARG A 256 -0.23 23.77 16.93
C ARG A 256 0.75 23.91 18.10
N GLY A 257 1.87 24.62 17.92
CA GLY A 257 2.79 24.94 19.01
C GLY A 257 3.75 23.81 19.40
N THR A 258 4.04 22.88 18.49
CA THR A 258 5.00 21.79 18.74
C THR A 258 6.21 21.97 17.85
N VAL A 259 7.40 22.10 18.45
CA VAL A 259 8.72 22.18 17.79
C VAL A 259 9.74 21.46 18.64
N ILE A 260 10.46 20.50 18.07
CA ILE A 260 11.53 19.80 18.78
C ILE A 260 12.81 20.63 18.75
N SER A 261 13.43 20.78 19.93
CA SER A 261 14.68 21.50 20.06
C SER A 261 15.84 20.58 19.71
N HIS A 262 16.72 21.03 18.82
CA HIS A 262 18.03 20.42 18.61
C HIS A 262 19.04 21.24 19.42
N LEU A 263 19.52 20.64 20.52
CA LEU A 263 20.49 21.24 21.41
C LEU A 263 21.79 21.48 20.66
N TRP A 264 22.43 22.63 20.91
CA TRP A 264 23.70 22.95 20.31
C TRP A 264 24.78 21.94 20.74
N HIS A 265 25.66 21.55 19.82
CA HIS A 265 26.83 20.73 20.11
C HIS A 265 27.96 21.05 19.12
N PRO A 266 29.24 20.78 19.48
CA PRO A 266 30.34 20.91 18.55
C PRO A 266 30.21 19.91 17.39
N ARG A 267 30.58 20.35 16.18
CA ARG A 267 30.53 19.48 14.99
C ARG A 267 31.56 18.35 15.08
N ARG A 268 31.11 17.12 14.86
CA ARG A 268 32.00 15.95 14.72
C ARG A 268 32.91 16.11 13.49
N LYS A 269 34.18 15.71 13.62
CA LYS A 269 35.19 15.73 12.55
C LYS A 269 35.62 14.33 12.10
N ASP A 270 35.00 13.29 12.64
CA ASP A 270 35.35 11.89 12.37
C ASP A 270 35.15 11.51 10.90
N VAL A 271 36.15 10.84 10.32
CA VAL A 271 36.10 10.34 8.94
C VAL A 271 35.00 9.28 8.82
N GLY A 272 34.10 9.44 7.85
CA GLY A 272 33.00 8.50 7.61
C GLY A 272 31.71 8.79 8.40
N TYR A 273 31.68 9.84 9.23
CA TYR A 273 30.45 10.28 9.91
C TYR A 273 29.54 11.12 8.99
N VAL A 274 30.11 12.02 8.19
CA VAL A 274 29.36 12.87 7.25
C VAL A 274 29.34 12.25 5.85
N GLY A 275 28.15 12.04 5.27
CA GLY A 275 28.00 11.49 3.93
C GLY A 275 28.40 12.49 2.83
N THR A 276 29.37 12.14 1.97
CA THR A 276 29.98 13.11 1.06
C THR A 276 29.22 13.35 -0.26
N ASN A 277 28.21 12.54 -0.62
CA ASN A 277 27.47 12.67 -1.89
C ASN A 277 25.94 12.48 -1.79
N ASN A 278 25.39 12.23 -0.61
CA ASN A 278 23.99 11.83 -0.44
C ASN A 278 23.00 12.91 -0.95
N GLN A 279 23.30 14.18 -0.72
CA GLN A 279 22.46 15.32 -1.15
C GLN A 279 22.32 15.44 -2.68
N MET A 280 23.26 14.90 -3.46
CA MET A 280 23.19 14.87 -4.93
C MET A 280 22.44 13.62 -5.43
N ARG A 281 22.53 12.51 -4.69
CA ARG A 281 21.95 11.22 -5.09
C ARG A 281 20.47 11.11 -4.79
N VAL A 282 19.97 11.77 -3.73
CA VAL A 282 18.57 11.68 -3.28
C VAL A 282 17.56 11.94 -4.40
N SER A 283 17.78 12.98 -5.21
CA SER A 283 16.90 13.32 -6.34
C SER A 283 16.80 12.18 -7.36
N LYS A 284 17.92 11.51 -7.63
CA LYS A 284 17.96 10.36 -8.54
C LYS A 284 17.27 9.15 -7.92
N ALA A 285 17.50 8.88 -6.63
CA ALA A 285 16.89 7.75 -5.91
C ALA A 285 15.36 7.84 -5.93
N MET A 286 14.80 9.00 -5.60
CA MET A 286 13.35 9.26 -5.66
C MET A 286 12.80 9.09 -7.08
N HIS A 287 13.49 9.65 -8.07
CA HIS A 287 13.07 9.52 -9.47
C HIS A 287 13.14 8.07 -9.98
N ASP A 288 14.13 7.29 -9.54
CA ASP A 288 14.23 5.87 -9.87
C ASP A 288 13.13 5.05 -9.19
N TYR A 289 12.76 5.38 -7.94
CA TYR A 289 11.66 4.75 -7.22
C TYR A 289 10.32 4.96 -7.95
N ASP A 290 9.99 6.20 -8.32
CA ASP A 290 8.73 6.51 -9.02
C ASP A 290 8.63 5.83 -10.39
N ARG A 291 9.77 5.59 -11.06
CA ARG A 291 9.85 4.83 -12.33
C ARG A 291 9.87 3.31 -12.13
N GLY A 292 9.94 2.82 -10.90
CA GLY A 292 10.10 1.40 -10.60
C GLY A 292 11.46 0.82 -10.99
N ALA A 293 12.48 1.66 -11.16
CA ALA A 293 13.85 1.24 -11.48
C ALA A 293 14.61 0.73 -10.25
N THR A 294 14.21 1.17 -9.06
CA THR A 294 14.76 0.74 -7.77
C THR A 294 13.65 0.16 -6.89
N VAL A 295 13.99 -0.88 -6.13
CA VAL A 295 13.10 -1.56 -5.18
C VAL A 295 13.88 -1.79 -3.90
N ILE A 296 13.38 -1.22 -2.81
CA ILE A 296 13.84 -1.54 -1.46
C ILE A 296 12.97 -2.69 -0.95
N GLN A 297 13.62 -3.74 -0.45
CA GLN A 297 12.93 -4.87 0.13
C GLN A 297 12.35 -4.48 1.49
N PRO A 298 11.20 -5.06 1.91
CA PRO A 298 10.71 -4.92 3.27
C PRO A 298 11.79 -5.28 4.30
N LEU A 299 11.68 -4.73 5.52
CA LEU A 299 12.50 -5.15 6.64
C LEU A 299 11.82 -6.31 7.38
N GLU A 300 12.63 -7.15 8.01
CA GLU A 300 12.15 -8.22 8.88
C GLU A 300 11.58 -7.66 10.19
N ASP A 301 10.56 -8.32 10.72
CA ASP A 301 10.12 -8.10 12.10
C ASP A 301 10.89 -9.03 13.05
N LEU A 302 11.88 -8.47 13.76
CA LEU A 302 12.74 -9.22 14.69
C LEU A 302 12.10 -9.41 16.08
N THR A 303 10.85 -8.99 16.26
CA THR A 303 10.04 -9.29 17.45
C THR A 303 9.13 -10.50 17.25
N SER A 304 8.95 -10.93 15.99
CA SER A 304 8.19 -12.12 15.65
C SER A 304 9.02 -13.38 15.87
N ASN A 305 8.36 -14.44 16.32
CA ASN A 305 8.93 -15.79 16.38
C ASN A 305 8.81 -16.54 15.04
N GLU A 306 8.20 -15.93 14.02
CA GLU A 306 8.06 -16.54 12.70
C GLU A 306 9.35 -16.40 11.89
N TYR A 307 9.72 -17.48 11.21
CA TYR A 307 10.75 -17.51 10.18
C TYR A 307 10.18 -18.16 8.92
N THR A 308 9.87 -17.33 7.91
CA THR A 308 9.10 -17.76 6.74
C THR A 308 9.99 -17.97 5.51
N LEU A 309 9.92 -19.16 4.91
CA LEU A 309 10.45 -19.38 3.56
C LEU A 309 9.42 -18.87 2.53
N VAL A 310 9.78 -17.87 1.74
CA VAL A 310 8.90 -17.25 0.75
C VAL A 310 9.29 -17.77 -0.63
N LEU A 311 8.45 -18.64 -1.22
CA LEU A 311 8.70 -19.25 -2.53
C LEU A 311 8.35 -18.30 -3.69
N VAL A 312 8.94 -17.10 -3.67
CA VAL A 312 8.74 -16.05 -4.66
C VAL A 312 10.07 -15.50 -5.09
N LYS A 313 10.26 -15.36 -6.41
CA LYS A 313 11.45 -14.74 -6.96
C LYS A 313 11.54 -13.26 -6.51
N PRO A 314 12.64 -12.85 -5.85
CA PRO A 314 12.81 -11.47 -5.38
C PRO A 314 12.64 -10.44 -6.52
N ARG A 315 12.16 -9.24 -6.17
CA ARG A 315 12.01 -8.09 -7.10
C ARG A 315 11.08 -8.33 -8.29
N THR A 316 10.28 -9.40 -8.28
CA THR A 316 9.22 -9.63 -9.26
C THR A 316 7.92 -8.93 -8.85
N SER A 317 7.01 -8.74 -9.80
CA SER A 317 5.68 -8.15 -9.56
C SER A 317 4.97 -8.77 -8.34
N PRO A 318 4.84 -10.11 -8.19
CA PRO A 318 4.22 -10.70 -7.00
C PRO A 318 4.89 -10.33 -5.68
N ALA A 319 6.24 -10.32 -5.62
CA ALA A 319 6.96 -9.92 -4.41
C ALA A 319 6.72 -8.44 -4.05
N LEU A 320 6.61 -7.56 -5.05
CA LEU A 320 6.31 -6.14 -4.86
C LEU A 320 4.88 -5.91 -4.37
N SER A 321 3.92 -6.66 -4.90
CA SER A 321 2.51 -6.57 -4.53
C SER A 321 2.26 -6.96 -3.07
N LEU A 322 3.04 -7.92 -2.57
CA LEU A 322 2.90 -8.48 -1.23
C LEU A 322 3.62 -7.70 -0.13
N ARG A 323 4.27 -6.57 -0.41
CA ARG A 323 5.17 -5.92 0.56
C ARG A 323 4.59 -5.64 1.95
N HIS A 324 3.29 -5.36 2.07
CA HIS A 324 2.64 -5.12 3.37
C HIS A 324 2.46 -6.40 4.19
N ALA A 325 2.51 -7.59 3.57
CA ALA A 325 2.48 -8.88 4.26
C ALA A 325 3.83 -9.28 4.85
N PHE A 326 4.95 -8.78 4.31
CA PHE A 326 6.30 -9.18 4.71
C PHE A 326 6.62 -8.97 6.20
N PRO A 327 6.21 -7.86 6.85
CA PRO A 327 6.42 -7.72 8.29
C PRO A 327 5.81 -8.89 9.09
N ALA A 328 4.64 -9.37 8.66
CA ALA A 328 3.97 -10.50 9.30
C ALA A 328 4.70 -11.83 9.10
N PHE A 329 5.57 -11.93 8.09
CA PHE A 329 6.42 -13.11 7.87
C PHE A 329 7.52 -13.26 8.93
N GLY A 330 7.78 -12.22 9.74
CA GLY A 330 8.84 -12.22 10.74
C GLY A 330 10.21 -12.09 10.09
N ARG A 331 11.11 -13.00 10.44
CA ARG A 331 12.31 -13.25 9.63
C ARG A 331 11.89 -13.92 8.34
N TYR A 332 12.58 -13.67 7.23
CA TYR A 332 12.19 -14.34 5.98
C TYR A 332 13.35 -14.58 5.01
N SER A 333 13.14 -15.52 4.11
CA SER A 333 14.07 -15.75 2.99
C SER A 333 13.29 -16.01 1.71
N CYS A 334 13.58 -15.22 0.68
CA CYS A 334 12.92 -15.35 -0.62
C CYS A 334 13.75 -16.24 -1.54
N ILE A 335 13.33 -17.50 -1.70
CA ILE A 335 14.00 -18.48 -2.55
C ILE A 335 13.02 -18.92 -3.63
N PRO A 336 13.33 -18.78 -4.92
CA PRO A 336 12.45 -19.25 -5.98
C PRO A 336 12.22 -20.77 -5.90
N GLU A 337 11.00 -21.21 -6.24
CA GLU A 337 10.64 -22.64 -6.19
C GLU A 337 11.47 -23.50 -7.15
N GLU A 338 11.96 -22.93 -8.25
CA GLU A 338 12.84 -23.60 -9.21
C GLU A 338 14.20 -24.03 -8.62
N ASN A 339 14.58 -23.51 -7.45
CA ASN A 339 15.82 -23.91 -6.78
C ASN A 339 15.68 -25.23 -6.02
N PHE A 340 14.46 -25.73 -5.81
CA PHE A 340 14.20 -27.02 -5.19
C PHE A 340 13.91 -28.03 -6.29
N ALA A 341 14.78 -29.04 -6.43
CA ALA A 341 14.64 -30.04 -7.48
C ALA A 341 13.41 -30.95 -7.29
N ASN A 342 13.01 -31.21 -6.04
CA ASN A 342 11.89 -32.06 -5.68
C ASN A 342 11.36 -31.70 -4.27
N ALA A 343 10.29 -32.39 -3.88
CA ALA A 343 9.63 -32.28 -2.59
C ALA A 343 10.56 -32.52 -1.38
N ASP A 344 11.34 -33.61 -1.41
CA ASP A 344 12.22 -34.00 -0.29
C ASP A 344 13.26 -32.92 -0.02
N ALA A 345 13.87 -32.37 -1.08
CA ALA A 345 14.84 -31.28 -0.95
C ALA A 345 14.27 -30.03 -0.27
N LEU A 346 12.99 -29.71 -0.47
CA LEU A 346 12.34 -28.61 0.21
C LEU A 346 12.10 -28.92 1.69
N VAL A 347 11.57 -30.11 2.00
CA VAL A 347 11.27 -30.55 3.38
C VAL A 347 12.54 -30.59 4.23
N ASP A 348 13.61 -31.16 3.69
CA ASP A 348 14.93 -31.22 4.34
C ASP A 348 15.48 -29.82 4.59
N PHE A 349 15.42 -28.93 3.58
CA PHE A 349 15.91 -27.57 3.70
C PHE A 349 15.13 -26.75 4.74
N VAL A 350 13.79 -26.86 4.75
CA VAL A 350 12.93 -26.19 5.73
C VAL A 350 13.31 -26.59 7.16
N SER A 351 13.52 -27.89 7.38
CA SER A 351 13.86 -28.44 8.69
C SER A 351 15.29 -28.07 9.11
N HIS A 352 16.25 -28.15 8.20
CA HIS A 352 17.67 -27.88 8.46
C HIS A 352 17.92 -26.40 8.82
N GLU A 353 17.32 -25.48 8.07
CA GLU A 353 17.48 -24.03 8.29
C GLU A 353 16.56 -23.50 9.41
N GLY A 354 15.62 -24.32 9.89
CA GLY A 354 14.72 -23.96 10.99
C GLY A 354 13.60 -23.00 10.60
N PHE A 355 13.11 -23.06 9.35
CA PHE A 355 11.94 -22.29 8.93
C PHE A 355 10.68 -22.77 9.68
N THR A 356 9.90 -21.82 10.19
CA THR A 356 8.68 -22.11 10.97
C THR A 356 7.46 -22.34 10.08
N ARG A 357 7.51 -21.88 8.82
CA ARG A 357 6.46 -22.03 7.80
C ARG A 357 6.94 -21.68 6.39
N VAL A 358 6.17 -22.10 5.38
CA VAL A 358 6.44 -21.83 3.96
C VAL A 358 5.29 -21.08 3.28
N PHE A 359 5.58 -20.01 2.54
CA PHE A 359 4.61 -19.22 1.80
C PHE A 359 4.59 -19.59 0.31
N PHE A 360 3.39 -19.82 -0.22
CA PHE A 360 3.10 -20.09 -1.63
C PHE A 360 2.20 -19.00 -2.23
N LEU A 361 2.59 -18.47 -3.39
CA LEU A 361 1.58 -18.00 -4.35
C LEU A 361 0.82 -19.22 -4.85
N ASN A 362 -0.49 -19.11 -5.12
CA ASN A 362 -1.37 -20.17 -5.66
C ASN A 362 -0.66 -21.54 -5.82
N PRO A 363 -0.77 -22.45 -4.83
CA PRO A 363 0.01 -23.69 -4.81
C PRO A 363 -0.26 -24.61 -6.00
N TYR A 364 -1.37 -24.42 -6.71
CA TYR A 364 -1.77 -25.19 -7.90
C TYR A 364 -1.39 -24.50 -9.21
N GLY A 365 -0.61 -23.41 -9.17
CA GLY A 365 -0.23 -22.64 -10.35
C GLY A 365 0.65 -23.42 -11.35
N ASN A 366 1.32 -24.49 -10.91
CA ASN A 366 2.03 -25.44 -11.76
C ASN A 366 2.25 -26.78 -11.02
N GLU A 367 2.60 -27.85 -11.76
CA GLU A 367 2.78 -29.20 -11.20
C GLU A 367 3.93 -29.28 -10.18
N HIS A 368 5.04 -28.59 -10.43
CA HIS A 368 6.19 -28.56 -9.53
C HIS A 368 5.81 -27.99 -8.17
N ARG A 369 5.24 -26.77 -8.15
CA ARG A 369 4.74 -26.13 -6.93
C ARG A 369 3.71 -26.97 -6.20
N LEU A 370 2.80 -27.62 -6.93
CA LEU A 370 1.80 -28.48 -6.34
C LEU A 370 2.43 -29.69 -5.63
N SER A 371 3.49 -30.26 -6.20
CA SER A 371 4.25 -31.35 -5.56
C SER A 371 4.93 -30.88 -4.26
N LEU A 372 5.54 -29.69 -4.27
CA LEU A 372 6.17 -29.08 -3.10
C LEU A 372 5.15 -28.81 -1.99
N TYR A 373 4.01 -28.22 -2.35
CA TYR A 373 2.91 -27.92 -1.44
C TYR A 373 2.35 -29.18 -0.76
N ARG A 374 2.10 -30.24 -1.53
CA ARG A 374 1.60 -31.52 -0.99
C ARG A 374 2.58 -32.15 -0.02
N ALA A 375 3.87 -32.17 -0.37
CA ALA A 375 4.90 -32.73 0.51
C ALA A 375 4.99 -32.02 1.86
N LEU A 376 4.83 -30.70 1.90
CA LEU A 376 4.78 -29.96 3.17
C LEU A 376 3.53 -30.31 3.99
N LYS A 377 2.37 -30.48 3.34
CA LYS A 377 1.14 -30.96 4.02
C LYS A 377 1.36 -32.33 4.63
N ASP A 378 1.90 -33.26 3.86
CA ASP A 378 2.16 -34.64 4.29
C ASP A 378 3.17 -34.69 5.44
N ALA A 379 4.18 -33.82 5.40
CA ALA A 379 5.17 -33.64 6.48
C ALA A 379 4.64 -32.82 7.69
N SER A 380 3.38 -32.39 7.68
CA SER A 380 2.79 -31.52 8.72
C SER A 380 3.56 -30.22 8.97
N ILE A 381 4.24 -29.71 7.94
CA ILE A 381 4.92 -28.42 7.98
C ILE A 381 3.90 -27.31 7.73
N ARG A 382 3.90 -26.28 8.59
CA ARG A 382 2.99 -25.13 8.43
C ARG A 382 3.25 -24.41 7.09
N TYR A 383 2.18 -24.00 6.44
CA TYR A 383 2.25 -23.27 5.18
C TYR A 383 1.24 -22.12 5.14
N ILE A 384 1.39 -21.26 4.15
CA ILE A 384 0.45 -20.19 3.79
C ILE A 384 0.23 -20.25 2.28
N ALA A 385 -1.01 -20.48 1.86
CA ALA A 385 -1.42 -20.41 0.46
C ALA A 385 -2.10 -19.06 0.20
N TYR A 386 -1.58 -18.31 -0.77
CA TYR A 386 -2.06 -16.98 -1.12
C TYR A 386 -2.63 -16.90 -2.54
N ASP A 387 -3.83 -16.32 -2.66
CA ASP A 387 -4.41 -15.91 -3.94
C ASP A 387 -5.48 -14.81 -3.73
N ARG A 388 -6.05 -14.35 -4.84
CA ARG A 388 -7.22 -13.46 -4.86
C ARG A 388 -8.44 -14.17 -4.29
N GLY A 389 -9.18 -13.47 -3.43
CA GLY A 389 -10.52 -13.88 -3.03
C GLY A 389 -11.54 -13.59 -4.12
N ALA A 390 -12.77 -14.09 -3.94
CA ALA A 390 -13.83 -13.96 -4.93
C ALA A 390 -14.54 -12.58 -4.93
N TYR A 391 -14.41 -11.79 -3.86
CA TYR A 391 -14.91 -10.42 -3.82
C TYR A 391 -13.87 -9.42 -4.34
N ASN A 392 -14.32 -8.24 -4.76
CA ASN A 392 -13.41 -7.18 -5.23
C ASN A 392 -12.41 -6.79 -4.14
N ASN A 393 -11.16 -6.59 -4.54
CA ASN A 393 -10.05 -6.23 -3.64
C ASN A 393 -9.83 -7.22 -2.47
N SER A 394 -10.42 -8.41 -2.51
CA SER A 394 -10.22 -9.44 -1.48
C SER A 394 -9.07 -10.37 -1.84
N TRP A 395 -8.40 -10.87 -0.81
CA TRP A 395 -7.26 -11.77 -0.86
C TRP A 395 -7.36 -12.75 0.31
N PHE A 396 -6.72 -13.90 0.23
CA PHE A 396 -6.61 -14.79 1.39
C PHE A 396 -5.17 -15.23 1.61
N PHE A 397 -4.84 -15.43 2.89
CA PHE A 397 -3.62 -16.09 3.34
C PHE A 397 -4.06 -17.35 4.11
N ASP A 398 -4.32 -18.42 3.38
CA ASP A 398 -4.94 -19.63 3.92
C ASP A 398 -3.88 -20.57 4.50
N THR A 399 -4.07 -20.99 5.74
CA THR A 399 -3.15 -21.86 6.49
C THR A 399 -3.66 -23.30 6.61
N ARG A 400 -4.84 -23.61 6.05
CA ARG A 400 -5.48 -24.94 6.12
C ARG A 400 -5.89 -25.50 4.76
N GLY A 401 -5.38 -24.92 3.68
CA GLY A 401 -5.53 -25.48 2.34
C GLY A 401 -5.56 -24.43 1.25
N PHE A 402 -6.26 -24.75 0.17
CA PHE A 402 -6.45 -23.85 -0.95
C PHE A 402 -7.82 -24.05 -1.62
N LEU A 403 -8.63 -22.99 -1.67
CA LEU A 403 -9.96 -22.99 -2.31
C LEU A 403 -10.79 -24.22 -1.92
N GLY A 404 -11.27 -24.99 -2.90
CA GLY A 404 -12.18 -26.11 -2.68
C GLY A 404 -11.62 -27.19 -1.75
N GLU A 405 -10.30 -27.36 -1.66
CA GLU A 405 -9.69 -28.32 -0.75
C GLU A 405 -9.49 -27.82 0.69
N SER A 406 -9.69 -26.52 0.94
CA SER A 406 -9.32 -25.93 2.23
C SER A 406 -10.31 -26.25 3.33
N GLU A 407 -9.76 -26.65 4.48
CA GLU A 407 -10.56 -26.82 5.70
C GLU A 407 -10.97 -25.47 6.31
N SER A 408 -10.35 -24.35 5.90
CA SER A 408 -10.69 -23.01 6.39
C SER A 408 -12.14 -22.61 6.10
N TYR A 409 -12.81 -23.27 5.16
CA TYR A 409 -14.24 -23.03 4.88
C TYR A 409 -15.17 -24.00 5.59
N SER A 410 -14.66 -24.89 6.44
CA SER A 410 -15.48 -25.85 7.18
C SER A 410 -16.45 -25.13 8.12
N ARG A 411 -17.71 -25.61 8.17
CA ARG A 411 -18.79 -25.01 8.97
C ARG A 411 -18.42 -24.71 10.42
N GLN A 412 -17.58 -25.53 11.04
CA GLN A 412 -17.14 -25.35 12.43
C GLN A 412 -16.44 -24.00 12.70
N TYR A 413 -15.93 -23.33 11.67
CA TYR A 413 -15.22 -22.05 11.82
C TYR A 413 -16.13 -20.82 11.65
N TRP A 414 -17.31 -20.97 11.07
CA TRP A 414 -18.13 -19.83 10.66
C TRP A 414 -19.61 -19.94 10.99
N ASP A 415 -20.14 -21.15 11.17
CA ASP A 415 -21.56 -21.39 11.46
C ASP A 415 -21.84 -21.17 12.96
N THR A 416 -21.55 -19.95 13.40
CA THR A 416 -21.81 -19.46 14.74
C THR A 416 -22.90 -18.39 14.70
N PRO A 417 -23.78 -18.29 15.72
CA PRO A 417 -24.77 -17.22 15.78
C PRO A 417 -24.14 -15.83 15.65
N LEU A 418 -24.79 -14.96 14.88
CA LEU A 418 -24.34 -13.57 14.71
C LEU A 418 -24.74 -12.72 15.91
N SER A 419 -23.85 -11.82 16.32
CA SER A 419 -24.21 -10.68 17.15
C SER A 419 -25.03 -9.66 16.34
N ASP A 420 -25.73 -8.75 17.01
CA ASP A 420 -26.47 -7.68 16.33
C ASP A 420 -25.53 -6.75 15.53
N ASP A 421 -24.35 -6.42 16.09
CA ASP A 421 -23.31 -5.63 15.41
C ASP A 421 -22.77 -6.32 14.15
N ASP A 422 -22.43 -7.62 14.26
CA ASP A 422 -21.97 -8.39 13.11
C ASP A 422 -23.03 -8.48 12.02
N ARG A 423 -24.30 -8.63 12.40
CA ARG A 423 -25.42 -8.66 11.45
C ARG A 423 -25.54 -7.32 10.73
N GLU A 424 -25.56 -6.21 11.45
CA GLU A 424 -25.68 -4.87 10.87
C GLU A 424 -24.52 -4.58 9.91
N ARG A 425 -23.27 -4.77 10.36
CA ARG A 425 -22.07 -4.57 9.52
C ARG A 425 -22.05 -5.45 8.28
N THR A 426 -22.50 -6.71 8.40
CA THR A 426 -22.54 -7.65 7.27
C THR A 426 -23.59 -7.22 6.25
N LEU A 427 -24.77 -6.78 6.70
CA LEU A 427 -25.82 -6.24 5.82
C LEU A 427 -25.36 -4.97 5.10
N GLU A 428 -24.77 -4.01 5.82
CA GLU A 428 -24.20 -2.80 5.22
C GLU A 428 -23.14 -3.14 4.17
N TRP A 429 -22.30 -4.13 4.43
CA TRP A 429 -21.31 -4.59 3.46
C TRP A 429 -21.97 -5.20 2.21
N ILE A 430 -23.01 -6.01 2.37
CA ILE A 430 -23.77 -6.58 1.25
C ILE A 430 -24.46 -5.48 0.44
N ASP A 431 -24.97 -4.43 1.08
CA ASP A 431 -25.58 -3.29 0.39
C ASP A 431 -24.54 -2.48 -0.38
N ARG A 432 -23.33 -2.28 0.17
CA ARG A 432 -22.21 -1.70 -0.59
C ARG A 432 -21.82 -2.58 -1.78
N LEU A 433 -21.76 -3.91 -1.62
CA LEU A 433 -21.54 -4.84 -2.73
C LEU A 433 -22.65 -4.74 -3.79
N ARG A 434 -23.89 -4.43 -3.39
CA ARG A 434 -25.02 -4.21 -4.30
C ARG A 434 -24.91 -2.95 -5.13
N LEU A 435 -24.40 -1.87 -4.53
CA LEU A 435 -24.28 -0.57 -5.17
C LEU A 435 -22.96 -0.36 -5.92
N ASN A 436 -21.96 -1.22 -5.68
CA ASN A 436 -20.66 -1.12 -6.33
C ASN A 436 -20.66 -1.78 -7.73
N GLU A 437 -20.25 -1.02 -8.74
CA GLU A 437 -20.09 -1.47 -10.14
C GLU A 437 -18.69 -2.01 -10.45
N GLU A 438 -17.76 -1.96 -9.50
CA GLU A 438 -16.46 -2.58 -9.68
C GLU A 438 -16.60 -4.09 -9.83
N THR A 439 -15.72 -4.67 -10.62
CA THR A 439 -15.68 -6.12 -10.88
C THR A 439 -14.23 -6.60 -10.90
N LEU A 440 -14.03 -7.85 -10.47
CA LEU A 440 -12.71 -8.45 -10.36
C LEU A 440 -11.98 -8.49 -11.72
N GLU A 441 -12.70 -8.88 -12.76
CA GLU A 441 -12.28 -8.73 -14.16
C GLU A 441 -13.11 -7.62 -14.81
N LYS A 442 -12.50 -6.87 -15.74
CA LYS A 442 -13.17 -5.70 -16.34
C LYS A 442 -14.43 -6.11 -17.12
N ASN A 443 -15.56 -5.52 -16.76
CA ASN A 443 -16.85 -5.63 -17.46
C ASN A 443 -17.18 -4.31 -18.21
N GLY A 444 -18.26 -4.29 -19.01
CA GLY A 444 -18.86 -3.06 -19.52
C GLY A 444 -19.66 -2.33 -18.43
N ALA A 445 -20.25 -1.19 -18.79
CA ALA A 445 -21.07 -0.41 -17.85
C ALA A 445 -22.37 -1.15 -17.49
N SER A 446 -22.86 -0.92 -16.26
CA SER A 446 -24.16 -1.41 -15.83
C SER A 446 -25.29 -0.77 -16.66
N VAL A 447 -26.20 -1.60 -17.17
CA VAL A 447 -27.39 -1.18 -17.93
C VAL A 447 -28.70 -1.62 -17.26
N GLY A 448 -28.62 -2.46 -16.23
CA GLY A 448 -29.75 -2.97 -15.46
C GLY A 448 -30.42 -4.21 -16.06
N ALA A 449 -31.04 -5.01 -15.17
CA ALA A 449 -31.66 -6.29 -15.51
C ALA A 449 -32.82 -6.17 -16.52
N ASP A 450 -33.68 -5.16 -16.38
CA ASP A 450 -34.84 -4.95 -17.28
C ASP A 450 -34.40 -4.64 -18.71
N HIS A 451 -33.35 -3.84 -18.86
CA HIS A 451 -32.76 -3.56 -20.17
C HIS A 451 -32.18 -4.83 -20.81
N LEU A 452 -31.47 -5.64 -20.04
CA LEU A 452 -30.97 -6.94 -20.53
C LEU A 452 -32.13 -7.86 -20.94
N ARG A 453 -33.20 -7.95 -20.14
CA ARG A 453 -34.39 -8.76 -20.45
C ARG A 453 -35.01 -8.39 -21.80
N GLN A 454 -35.14 -7.08 -22.06
CA GLN A 454 -35.68 -6.57 -23.32
C GLN A 454 -34.73 -6.81 -24.49
N SER A 455 -33.44 -6.48 -24.33
CA SER A 455 -32.44 -6.63 -25.41
C SER A 455 -32.24 -8.08 -25.83
N LEU A 456 -32.34 -9.02 -24.89
CA LEU A 456 -32.24 -10.47 -25.14
C LEU A 456 -33.58 -11.12 -25.50
N GLN A 457 -34.68 -10.36 -25.55
CA GLN A 457 -36.02 -10.83 -25.93
C GLN A 457 -36.51 -12.04 -25.10
N LEU A 458 -36.29 -11.97 -23.78
CA LEU A 458 -36.54 -13.12 -22.91
C LEU A 458 -38.03 -13.32 -22.56
N GLY A 459 -38.84 -12.26 -22.66
CA GLY A 459 -40.24 -12.26 -22.22
C GLY A 459 -40.36 -12.47 -20.71
N ASP A 460 -41.41 -13.16 -20.26
CA ASP A 460 -41.70 -13.45 -18.85
C ASP A 460 -41.05 -14.75 -18.32
N ARG A 461 -40.22 -15.40 -19.14
CA ARG A 461 -39.54 -16.64 -18.75
C ARG A 461 -38.57 -16.38 -17.59
N LYS A 462 -38.47 -17.35 -16.69
CA LYS A 462 -37.46 -17.40 -15.64
C LYS A 462 -36.08 -17.63 -16.25
N VAL A 463 -35.08 -16.91 -15.77
CA VAL A 463 -33.72 -16.92 -16.33
C VAL A 463 -32.82 -17.82 -15.50
N ILE A 464 -32.22 -18.83 -16.14
CA ILE A 464 -31.11 -19.60 -15.57
C ILE A 464 -29.82 -19.01 -16.15
N PHE A 465 -29.07 -18.29 -15.33
CA PHE A 465 -27.83 -17.68 -15.76
C PHE A 465 -26.65 -18.63 -15.57
N VAL A 466 -25.84 -18.81 -16.61
CA VAL A 466 -24.64 -19.65 -16.61
C VAL A 466 -23.41 -18.76 -16.76
N ALA A 467 -22.58 -18.72 -15.72
CA ALA A 467 -21.30 -18.01 -15.79
C ALA A 467 -20.20 -19.00 -16.22
N LEU A 468 -19.80 -18.92 -17.49
CA LEU A 468 -18.77 -19.80 -18.05
C LEU A 468 -17.40 -19.44 -17.47
N GLN A 469 -16.55 -20.47 -17.29
CA GLN A 469 -15.23 -20.34 -16.70
C GLN A 469 -14.12 -20.59 -17.71
N ARG A 470 -12.97 -20.00 -17.44
CA ARG A 470 -11.76 -20.17 -18.24
C ARG A 470 -11.24 -21.62 -18.11
N PRO A 471 -11.01 -22.33 -19.22
CA PRO A 471 -10.53 -23.73 -19.18
C PRO A 471 -9.15 -23.89 -18.52
N SER A 472 -8.29 -22.87 -18.64
CA SER A 472 -6.94 -22.87 -18.08
C SER A 472 -6.85 -22.31 -16.66
N ASP A 473 -7.97 -21.97 -16.03
CA ASP A 473 -7.99 -21.48 -14.65
C ASP A 473 -7.72 -22.63 -13.67
N THR A 474 -6.91 -22.36 -12.64
CA THR A 474 -6.58 -23.33 -11.60
C THR A 474 -7.82 -23.94 -10.94
N ALA A 475 -8.82 -23.13 -10.61
CA ALA A 475 -10.02 -23.63 -9.95
C ALA A 475 -10.82 -24.54 -10.89
N THR A 476 -10.84 -24.23 -12.18
CA THR A 476 -11.46 -25.09 -13.20
C THR A 476 -10.72 -26.42 -13.35
N ILE A 477 -9.39 -26.41 -13.40
CA ILE A 477 -8.59 -27.64 -13.64
C ILE A 477 -8.69 -28.61 -12.46
N TYR A 478 -8.59 -28.11 -11.22
CA TYR A 478 -8.42 -28.98 -10.06
C TYR A 478 -9.69 -29.18 -9.23
N PHE A 479 -10.71 -28.32 -9.40
CA PHE A 479 -11.92 -28.36 -8.59
C PHE A 479 -13.21 -28.40 -9.43
N SER A 480 -13.15 -28.88 -10.67
CA SER A 480 -14.31 -29.08 -11.56
C SER A 480 -15.27 -30.18 -11.12
N GLY A 481 -14.89 -31.02 -10.15
CA GLY A 481 -15.73 -32.11 -9.66
C GLY A 481 -16.11 -33.07 -10.79
N GLN A 482 -17.39 -33.43 -10.84
CA GLN A 482 -17.92 -34.42 -11.80
C GLN A 482 -18.06 -33.88 -13.23
N CYS A 483 -17.94 -32.57 -13.44
CA CYS A 483 -17.83 -32.01 -14.78
C CYS A 483 -16.46 -32.26 -15.41
N GLU A 484 -15.44 -32.58 -14.61
CA GLU A 484 -14.02 -32.84 -14.96
C GLU A 484 -13.28 -31.66 -15.63
N SER A 485 -13.96 -30.82 -16.42
CA SER A 485 -13.38 -29.70 -17.17
C SER A 485 -14.43 -28.65 -17.51
N ALA A 486 -13.97 -27.50 -18.04
CA ALA A 486 -14.86 -26.51 -18.64
C ALA A 486 -15.67 -27.07 -19.83
N ALA A 487 -15.08 -27.98 -20.62
CA ALA A 487 -15.77 -28.61 -21.73
C ALA A 487 -16.90 -29.54 -21.25
N GLY A 488 -16.63 -30.37 -20.23
CA GLY A 488 -17.65 -31.21 -19.62
C GLY A 488 -18.80 -30.41 -19.01
N PHE A 489 -18.48 -29.26 -18.38
CA PHE A 489 -19.51 -28.32 -17.91
C PHE A 489 -20.35 -27.75 -19.05
N ASN A 490 -19.74 -27.35 -20.17
CA ASN A 490 -20.48 -26.88 -21.35
C ASN A 490 -21.44 -27.95 -21.89
N SER A 491 -21.04 -29.22 -21.90
CA SER A 491 -21.91 -30.34 -22.27
C SER A 491 -23.07 -30.52 -21.30
N TRP A 492 -22.85 -30.36 -19.99
CA TRP A 492 -23.91 -30.38 -18.98
C TRP A 492 -24.90 -29.23 -19.18
N VAL A 493 -24.40 -28.03 -19.51
CA VAL A 493 -25.23 -26.86 -19.81
C VAL A 493 -26.08 -27.09 -21.05
N ALA A 494 -25.53 -27.66 -22.14
CA ALA A 494 -26.29 -28.01 -23.34
C ALA A 494 -27.41 -29.02 -23.05
N ALA A 495 -27.11 -30.07 -22.27
CA ALA A 495 -28.09 -31.07 -21.86
C ALA A 495 -29.19 -30.46 -20.97
N MET A 496 -28.81 -29.60 -20.01
CA MET A 496 -29.75 -28.84 -19.19
C MET A 496 -30.66 -27.94 -20.02
N ALA A 497 -30.07 -27.13 -20.91
CA ALA A 497 -30.82 -26.21 -21.76
C ALA A 497 -31.81 -26.93 -22.68
N SER A 498 -31.49 -28.14 -23.11
CA SER A 498 -32.37 -28.97 -23.94
C SER A 498 -33.51 -29.64 -23.14
N ALA A 499 -33.31 -29.88 -21.84
CA ALA A 499 -34.24 -30.63 -21.00
C ALA A 499 -35.20 -29.76 -20.18
N VAL A 500 -34.85 -28.48 -19.93
CA VAL A 500 -35.73 -27.56 -19.18
C VAL A 500 -36.97 -27.18 -19.99
N ASP A 501 -38.12 -26.98 -19.32
CA ASP A 501 -39.34 -26.50 -19.98
C ASP A 501 -39.14 -25.08 -20.56
N SER A 502 -38.95 -24.99 -21.87
CA SER A 502 -38.66 -23.76 -22.62
C SER A 502 -39.77 -22.71 -22.57
N ARG A 503 -40.99 -23.10 -22.14
CA ARG A 503 -42.11 -22.18 -21.87
C ARG A 503 -41.94 -21.45 -20.55
N ARG A 504 -41.19 -22.04 -19.61
CA ARG A 504 -40.97 -21.50 -18.26
C ARG A 504 -39.58 -20.92 -18.08
N TYR A 505 -38.56 -21.55 -18.64
CA TYR A 505 -37.17 -21.21 -18.41
C TYR A 505 -36.46 -20.81 -19.71
N VAL A 506 -35.46 -19.94 -19.57
CA VAL A 506 -34.49 -19.62 -20.61
C VAL A 506 -33.10 -19.64 -20.01
N VAL A 507 -32.15 -20.28 -20.71
CA VAL A 507 -30.75 -20.37 -20.28
C VAL A 507 -29.97 -19.25 -20.95
N VAL A 508 -29.42 -18.36 -20.14
CA VAL A 508 -28.55 -17.26 -20.60
C VAL A 508 -27.14 -17.54 -20.13
N ALA A 509 -26.16 -17.58 -21.04
CA ALA A 509 -24.76 -17.79 -20.68
C ALA A 509 -23.92 -16.55 -20.97
N LYS A 510 -22.88 -16.35 -20.16
CA LYS A 510 -21.85 -15.35 -20.44
C LYS A 510 -20.48 -16.01 -20.48
N LYS A 511 -19.73 -15.73 -21.54
CA LYS A 511 -18.31 -16.08 -21.69
C LYS A 511 -17.46 -15.37 -20.63
N HIS A 512 -16.41 -16.04 -20.15
CA HIS A 512 -15.45 -15.42 -19.24
C HIS A 512 -14.77 -14.19 -19.89
N PRO A 513 -14.63 -13.03 -19.22
CA PRO A 513 -14.11 -11.80 -19.83
C PRO A 513 -12.71 -11.89 -20.45
N LEU A 514 -11.89 -12.83 -19.96
CA LEU A 514 -10.52 -13.06 -20.46
C LEU A 514 -10.45 -14.03 -21.66
N GLU A 515 -11.55 -14.69 -22.02
CA GLU A 515 -11.59 -15.58 -23.18
C GLU A 515 -11.99 -14.79 -24.43
N THR A 516 -11.42 -15.12 -25.58
CA THR A 516 -11.72 -14.44 -26.85
C THR A 516 -12.88 -15.08 -27.60
N GLU A 517 -13.09 -16.38 -27.42
CA GLU A 517 -14.05 -17.17 -28.20
C GLU A 517 -15.18 -17.71 -27.33
N ARG A 518 -16.41 -17.67 -27.86
CA ARG A 518 -17.57 -18.28 -27.21
C ARG A 518 -17.58 -19.78 -27.53
N PRO A 519 -17.78 -20.67 -26.54
CA PRO A 519 -17.96 -22.08 -26.85
C PRO A 519 -19.28 -22.31 -27.59
N GLU A 520 -19.33 -23.35 -28.41
CA GLU A 520 -20.57 -23.80 -29.04
C GLU A 520 -21.40 -24.60 -28.02
N ILE A 521 -22.55 -24.05 -27.64
CA ILE A 521 -23.49 -24.67 -26.70
C ILE A 521 -24.89 -24.48 -27.29
N GLU A 522 -25.62 -25.57 -27.48
CA GLU A 522 -26.95 -25.56 -28.06
C GLU A 522 -28.02 -25.09 -27.05
N ASN A 523 -29.13 -24.57 -27.56
CA ASN A 523 -30.33 -24.21 -26.78
C ASN A 523 -30.14 -23.12 -25.70
N ILE A 524 -29.08 -22.31 -25.80
CA ILE A 524 -28.83 -21.18 -24.91
C ILE A 524 -28.81 -19.83 -25.65
N ILE A 525 -28.94 -18.75 -24.89
CA ILE A 525 -28.74 -17.37 -25.36
C ILE A 525 -27.44 -16.83 -24.77
N PHE A 526 -26.51 -16.36 -25.60
CA PHE A 526 -25.33 -15.67 -25.10
C PHE A 526 -25.65 -14.20 -24.80
N ALA A 527 -25.33 -13.77 -23.58
CA ALA A 527 -25.31 -12.35 -23.23
C ALA A 527 -24.25 -11.60 -24.07
N PRO A 528 -24.37 -10.26 -24.24
CA PRO A 528 -23.30 -9.45 -24.79
C PRO A 528 -21.98 -9.68 -24.05
N ASP A 529 -20.85 -9.66 -24.78
CA ASP A 529 -19.52 -9.92 -24.19
C ASP A 529 -19.15 -8.88 -23.13
N ASP A 530 -19.62 -7.65 -23.29
CA ASP A 530 -19.44 -6.52 -22.39
C ASP A 530 -20.54 -6.39 -21.33
N ALA A 531 -21.57 -7.25 -21.33
CA ALA A 531 -22.65 -7.18 -20.35
C ALA A 531 -22.12 -7.20 -18.91
N HIS A 532 -22.60 -6.32 -18.04
CA HIS A 532 -22.13 -6.28 -16.67
C HIS A 532 -22.58 -7.55 -15.90
N ILE A 533 -21.67 -8.19 -15.17
CA ILE A 533 -21.98 -9.47 -14.49
C ILE A 533 -23.09 -9.31 -13.46
N ARG A 534 -23.20 -8.13 -12.83
CA ARG A 534 -24.23 -7.86 -11.83
C ARG A 534 -25.63 -7.84 -12.44
N ASP A 535 -25.79 -7.23 -13.61
CA ASP A 535 -27.08 -7.17 -14.28
C ASP A 535 -27.59 -8.57 -14.65
N LEU A 536 -26.68 -9.47 -15.01
CA LEU A 536 -27.01 -10.88 -15.28
C LEU A 536 -27.41 -11.64 -14.02
N ILE A 537 -26.75 -11.38 -12.88
CA ILE A 537 -27.14 -11.94 -11.58
C ILE A 537 -28.52 -11.42 -11.18
N ASP A 538 -28.76 -10.11 -11.28
CA ASP A 538 -30.02 -9.48 -10.89
C ASP A 538 -31.18 -9.97 -11.79
N LEU A 539 -30.93 -10.13 -13.10
CA LEU A 539 -31.85 -10.72 -14.08
C LEU A 539 -32.21 -12.19 -13.78
N SER A 540 -31.28 -12.95 -13.19
CA SER A 540 -31.42 -14.40 -13.02
C SER A 540 -32.39 -14.80 -11.91
N ASP A 541 -33.10 -15.91 -12.13
CA ASP A 541 -33.84 -16.65 -11.08
C ASP A 541 -32.94 -17.70 -10.41
N LYS A 542 -31.98 -18.24 -11.16
CA LYS A 542 -30.94 -19.16 -10.66
C LYS A 542 -29.62 -18.90 -11.38
N VAL A 543 -28.51 -19.18 -10.69
CA VAL A 543 -27.17 -19.14 -11.28
C VAL A 543 -26.54 -20.53 -11.27
N VAL A 544 -25.93 -20.93 -12.37
CA VAL A 544 -25.22 -22.21 -12.51
C VAL A 544 -23.74 -21.94 -12.81
N VAL A 545 -22.86 -22.58 -12.06
CA VAL A 545 -21.41 -22.44 -12.17
C VAL A 545 -20.72 -23.79 -11.97
N ILE A 546 -19.44 -23.89 -12.34
CA ILE A 546 -18.59 -24.98 -11.83
C ILE A 546 -18.24 -24.63 -10.38
N ASN A 547 -17.43 -23.59 -10.19
CA ASN A 547 -16.96 -23.11 -8.89
C ASN A 547 -16.54 -21.62 -8.92
N SER A 548 -17.00 -20.87 -9.93
CA SER A 548 -16.67 -19.46 -10.15
C SER A 548 -16.97 -18.57 -8.94
N GLY A 549 -16.16 -17.53 -8.71
CA GLY A 549 -16.47 -16.47 -7.74
C GLY A 549 -17.79 -15.73 -8.02
N THR A 550 -18.27 -15.74 -9.27
CA THR A 550 -19.62 -15.24 -9.62
C THR A 550 -20.72 -15.96 -8.85
N GLY A 551 -20.56 -17.26 -8.59
CA GLY A 551 -21.50 -18.02 -7.78
C GLY A 551 -21.54 -17.53 -6.33
N LEU A 552 -20.38 -17.27 -5.72
CA LEU A 552 -20.34 -16.66 -4.38
C LEU A 552 -21.05 -15.31 -4.34
N ILE A 553 -20.81 -14.45 -5.33
CA ILE A 553 -21.45 -13.12 -5.41
C ILE A 553 -22.97 -13.29 -5.53
N ALA A 554 -23.44 -14.16 -6.42
CA ALA A 554 -24.87 -14.42 -6.59
C ALA A 554 -25.54 -14.96 -5.30
N ALA A 555 -24.90 -15.93 -4.63
CA ALA A 555 -25.38 -16.49 -3.36
C ALA A 555 -25.40 -15.44 -2.23
N THR A 556 -24.37 -14.58 -2.17
CA THR A 556 -24.29 -13.43 -1.23
C THR A 556 -25.47 -12.48 -1.41
N LEU A 557 -25.96 -12.33 -2.64
CA LEU A 557 -27.10 -11.47 -2.98
C LEU A 557 -28.45 -12.18 -2.87
N GLY A 558 -28.46 -13.42 -2.39
CA GLY A 558 -29.65 -14.23 -2.15
C GLY A 558 -30.19 -14.94 -3.38
N LYS A 559 -29.47 -14.97 -4.51
CA LYS A 559 -29.85 -15.77 -5.67
C LYS A 559 -29.53 -17.25 -5.40
N PRO A 560 -30.42 -18.19 -5.74
CA PRO A 560 -30.10 -19.62 -5.70
C PRO A 560 -28.96 -19.95 -6.66
N VAL A 561 -27.96 -20.68 -6.19
CA VAL A 561 -26.78 -21.07 -6.97
C VAL A 561 -26.64 -22.58 -7.00
N ILE A 562 -26.40 -23.12 -8.20
CA ILE A 562 -26.09 -24.53 -8.43
C ILE A 562 -24.61 -24.66 -8.79
N CYS A 563 -23.84 -25.33 -7.95
CA CYS A 563 -22.42 -25.63 -8.14
C CYS A 563 -22.27 -27.02 -8.76
N CYS A 564 -21.62 -27.10 -9.93
CA CYS A 564 -21.35 -28.36 -10.62
C CYS A 564 -19.94 -28.91 -10.34
N GLY A 565 -19.08 -28.10 -9.73
CA GLY A 565 -17.77 -28.49 -9.22
C GLY A 565 -17.63 -28.22 -7.73
N ARG A 566 -16.43 -28.47 -7.20
CA ARG A 566 -16.10 -28.27 -5.79
C ARG A 566 -15.80 -26.80 -5.52
N ALA A 567 -16.83 -26.02 -5.20
CA ALA A 567 -16.66 -24.64 -4.77
C ALA A 567 -16.34 -24.57 -3.28
N PHE A 568 -15.45 -23.67 -2.87
CA PHE A 568 -15.10 -23.49 -1.45
C PHE A 568 -16.26 -22.96 -0.61
N TYR A 569 -17.24 -22.35 -1.26
CA TYR A 569 -18.46 -21.83 -0.66
C TYR A 569 -19.64 -22.80 -0.80
N ASP A 570 -19.40 -24.05 -1.24
CA ASP A 570 -20.46 -25.03 -1.38
C ASP A 570 -20.88 -25.59 -0.02
N HIS A 571 -21.95 -25.01 0.54
CA HIS A 571 -22.44 -25.36 1.85
C HIS A 571 -23.96 -25.55 1.79
N GLU A 572 -24.46 -26.58 2.47
CA GLU A 572 -25.90 -26.79 2.62
C GLU A 572 -26.57 -25.50 3.16
N GLY A 573 -27.78 -25.19 2.69
CA GLY A 573 -28.46 -23.94 3.04
C GLY A 573 -27.92 -22.68 2.35
N PHE A 574 -26.68 -22.68 1.83
CA PHE A 574 -26.12 -21.54 1.10
C PHE A 574 -26.18 -21.72 -0.42
N THR A 575 -25.75 -22.89 -0.91
CA THR A 575 -25.77 -23.28 -2.33
C THR A 575 -26.30 -24.69 -2.52
N HIS A 576 -26.48 -25.11 -3.77
CA HIS A 576 -26.93 -26.44 -4.15
C HIS A 576 -25.88 -27.14 -5.01
N THR A 577 -25.54 -28.39 -4.71
CA THR A 577 -24.53 -29.15 -5.46
C THR A 577 -25.18 -30.04 -6.52
N ALA A 578 -24.75 -29.92 -7.77
CA ALA A 578 -25.09 -30.87 -8.83
C ALA A 578 -24.04 -32.00 -8.89
N THR A 579 -24.43 -33.19 -8.44
CA THR A 579 -23.55 -34.38 -8.41
C THR A 579 -23.50 -35.15 -9.73
N SER A 580 -24.38 -34.82 -10.68
CA SER A 580 -24.41 -35.38 -12.04
C SER A 580 -25.18 -34.45 -12.98
N CYS A 581 -25.03 -34.65 -14.29
CA CYS A 581 -25.81 -33.90 -15.29
C CYS A 581 -27.32 -34.05 -15.09
N GLY A 582 -27.80 -35.26 -14.78
CA GLY A 582 -29.21 -35.51 -14.46
C GLY A 582 -29.68 -34.75 -13.22
N HIS A 583 -28.84 -34.67 -12.18
CA HIS A 583 -29.14 -33.90 -10.98
C HIS A 583 -29.16 -32.38 -11.25
N LEU A 584 -28.26 -31.86 -12.10
CA LEU A 584 -28.33 -30.47 -12.57
C LEU A 584 -29.68 -30.17 -13.24
N ILE A 585 -30.14 -31.02 -14.16
CA ILE A 585 -31.42 -30.87 -14.86
C ILE A 585 -32.59 -30.83 -13.87
N GLN A 586 -32.54 -31.67 -12.84
CA GLN A 586 -33.54 -31.69 -11.77
C GLN A 586 -33.53 -30.37 -10.97
N LEU A 587 -32.37 -29.93 -10.48
CA LEU A 587 -32.23 -28.70 -9.70
C LEU A 587 -32.62 -27.45 -10.50
N ALA A 588 -32.28 -27.41 -11.80
CA ALA A 588 -32.62 -26.31 -12.70
C ALA A 588 -34.13 -26.03 -12.77
N GLN A 589 -34.95 -27.08 -12.66
CA GLN A 589 -36.42 -27.01 -12.78
C GLN A 589 -37.14 -26.91 -11.42
N GLN A 590 -36.45 -27.18 -10.31
CA GLN A 590 -37.00 -27.03 -8.97
C GLN A 590 -37.05 -25.56 -8.54
N GLU A 591 -37.93 -25.21 -7.61
CA GLU A 591 -37.82 -23.92 -6.92
C GLU A 591 -36.78 -24.08 -5.82
N LEU A 592 -35.73 -23.27 -5.88
CA LEU A 592 -34.60 -23.32 -4.96
C LEU A 592 -34.57 -22.02 -4.14
N SER A 593 -34.07 -22.11 -2.91
CA SER A 593 -33.83 -20.98 -2.04
C SER A 593 -32.50 -21.13 -1.32
N SER A 594 -32.02 -20.02 -0.74
CA SER A 594 -30.91 -20.00 0.22
C SER A 594 -31.45 -19.58 1.58
N ASP A 595 -30.90 -20.16 2.65
CA ASP A 595 -31.17 -19.76 4.01
C ASP A 595 -30.48 -18.42 4.32
N ALA A 596 -31.29 -17.43 4.70
CA ALA A 596 -30.80 -16.06 4.90
C ALA A 596 -29.80 -15.97 6.05
N GLU A 597 -29.97 -16.78 7.10
CA GLU A 597 -29.10 -16.78 8.28
C GLU A 597 -27.74 -17.42 7.96
N THR A 598 -27.74 -18.60 7.33
CA THR A 598 -26.54 -19.30 6.86
C THR A 598 -25.73 -18.41 5.92
N ARG A 599 -26.40 -17.74 4.98
CA ARG A 599 -25.76 -16.75 4.09
C ARG A 599 -25.05 -15.66 4.89
N LEU A 600 -25.73 -15.03 5.85
CA LEU A 600 -25.15 -13.93 6.61
C LEU A 600 -23.94 -14.40 7.44
N ARG A 601 -24.01 -15.57 8.07
CA ARG A 601 -22.90 -16.15 8.84
C ARG A 601 -21.67 -16.40 7.97
N PHE A 602 -21.86 -17.02 6.81
CA PHE A 602 -20.74 -17.32 5.92
C PHE A 602 -20.13 -16.04 5.31
N VAL A 603 -20.97 -15.08 4.89
CA VAL A 603 -20.49 -13.79 4.37
C VAL A 603 -19.74 -13.01 5.45
N LYS A 604 -20.26 -12.97 6.69
CA LYS A 604 -19.58 -12.38 7.85
C LYS A 604 -18.20 -13.00 8.02
N TYR A 605 -18.10 -14.32 8.01
CA TYR A 605 -16.83 -15.01 8.15
C TYR A 605 -15.83 -14.62 7.05
N LEU A 606 -16.27 -14.68 5.78
CA LEU A 606 -15.40 -14.31 4.67
C LEU A 606 -14.92 -12.87 4.77
N VAL A 607 -15.79 -11.92 5.10
CA VAL A 607 -15.46 -10.48 5.05
C VAL A 607 -14.79 -9.99 6.34
N ASN A 608 -15.14 -10.53 7.50
CA ASN A 608 -14.70 -10.00 8.79
C ASN A 608 -13.62 -10.86 9.45
N ASP A 609 -13.48 -12.14 9.09
CA ASP A 609 -12.62 -13.08 9.80
C ASP A 609 -11.58 -13.78 8.90
N PHE A 610 -11.86 -13.95 7.61
CA PHE A 610 -11.00 -14.74 6.71
C PHE A 610 -10.28 -13.92 5.64
N TYR A 611 -11.00 -13.16 4.80
CA TYR A 611 -10.37 -12.41 3.73
C TYR A 611 -9.58 -11.22 4.25
N SER A 612 -8.44 -10.99 3.61
CA SER A 612 -7.70 -9.73 3.64
C SER A 612 -8.23 -8.80 2.54
N PHE A 613 -8.10 -7.50 2.73
CA PHE A 613 -8.57 -6.50 1.75
C PHE A 613 -7.43 -5.58 1.33
N GLY A 614 -7.28 -5.39 0.01
CA GLY A 614 -6.25 -4.54 -0.56
C GLY A 614 -6.49 -4.19 -2.02
N ALA A 615 -6.41 -2.90 -2.33
CA ALA A 615 -6.57 -2.38 -3.69
C ALA A 615 -5.27 -2.57 -4.49
N THR A 616 -5.38 -3.11 -5.71
CA THR A 616 -4.21 -3.37 -6.56
C THR A 616 -4.12 -2.40 -7.72
N GLU A 617 -2.97 -1.77 -7.84
CA GLU A 617 -2.61 -0.99 -9.02
C GLU A 617 -1.99 -1.89 -10.08
N TYR A 618 -2.49 -1.82 -11.31
CA TYR A 618 -1.97 -2.59 -12.44
C TYR A 618 -1.22 -1.70 -13.42
N ILE A 619 -0.15 -2.23 -14.02
CA ILE A 619 0.53 -1.66 -15.19
C ILE A 619 0.31 -2.59 -16.38
N GLU A 620 -0.01 -2.03 -17.53
CA GLU A 620 -0.10 -2.76 -18.79
C GLU A 620 1.27 -2.77 -19.49
N LYS A 621 1.75 -3.96 -19.86
CA LYS A 621 3.00 -4.14 -20.59
C LYS A 621 2.75 -4.98 -21.83
N THR A 622 3.10 -4.46 -22.99
CA THR A 622 3.05 -5.20 -24.26
C THR A 622 4.19 -6.22 -24.30
N LYS A 623 3.89 -7.49 -24.56
CA LYS A 623 4.89 -8.53 -24.86
C LYS A 623 5.52 -8.30 -26.23
N ALA A 624 6.61 -9.02 -26.48
CA ALA A 624 7.26 -9.06 -27.80
C ALA A 624 6.32 -9.59 -28.92
N ASP A 625 5.32 -10.40 -28.56
CA ASP A 625 4.29 -10.93 -29.47
C ASP A 625 3.10 -9.97 -29.69
N GLY A 626 3.14 -8.76 -29.12
CA GLY A 626 2.07 -7.77 -29.23
C GLY A 626 0.92 -7.92 -28.23
N SER A 627 0.85 -9.01 -27.46
CA SER A 627 -0.19 -9.21 -26.44
C SER A 627 0.02 -8.30 -25.22
N LEU A 628 -1.06 -7.75 -24.67
CA LEU A 628 -1.02 -6.93 -23.45
C LEU A 628 -1.03 -7.83 -22.22
N ARG A 629 -0.02 -7.67 -21.34
CA ARG A 629 0.02 -8.31 -20.02
C ARG A 629 -0.23 -7.25 -18.95
N ARG A 630 -1.28 -7.43 -18.15
CA ARG A 630 -1.47 -6.70 -16.89
C ARG A 630 -0.56 -7.27 -15.82
N LEU A 631 0.28 -6.44 -15.23
CA LEU A 631 1.15 -6.78 -14.11
C LEU A 631 0.73 -5.97 -12.91
N SER A 632 0.58 -6.63 -11.75
CA SER A 632 0.36 -5.92 -10.49
C SER A 632 1.61 -5.11 -10.16
N ARG A 633 1.44 -3.79 -9.95
CA ARG A 633 2.52 -2.88 -9.54
C ARG A 633 2.70 -2.91 -8.03
N ARG A 634 1.60 -2.72 -7.30
CA ARG A 634 1.53 -2.73 -5.84
C ARG A 634 0.11 -3.05 -5.41
N THR A 635 -0.02 -3.71 -4.26
CA THR A 635 -1.30 -3.87 -3.56
C THR A 635 -1.20 -3.07 -2.26
N VAL A 636 -2.15 -2.16 -2.06
CA VAL A 636 -2.28 -1.35 -0.86
C VAL A 636 -3.35 -1.99 0.01
N PHE A 637 -2.90 -2.78 0.98
CA PHE A 637 -3.79 -3.48 1.91
C PHE A 637 -4.44 -2.52 2.90
N SER A 638 -5.75 -2.58 3.10
CA SER A 638 -6.38 -1.99 4.27
C SER A 638 -6.26 -2.89 5.49
N GLU A 639 -6.23 -4.20 5.24
CA GLU A 639 -6.26 -5.21 6.29
C GLU A 639 -5.67 -6.53 5.80
N ILE A 640 -4.92 -7.20 6.67
CA ILE A 640 -4.36 -8.53 6.42
C ILE A 640 -4.76 -9.49 7.54
N ARG A 641 -5.31 -10.63 7.17
CA ARG A 641 -5.73 -11.74 8.05
C ARG A 641 -5.00 -13.02 7.69
N GLY A 642 -4.91 -13.95 8.64
CA GLY A 642 -4.34 -15.29 8.44
C GLY A 642 -2.81 -15.39 8.56
N LEU A 643 -2.09 -14.28 8.67
CA LEU A 643 -0.62 -14.27 8.86
C LEU A 643 -0.18 -14.21 10.32
N THR A 644 -1.03 -13.65 11.18
CA THR A 644 -0.86 -13.44 12.62
C THR A 644 -2.15 -13.87 13.32
N ASN A 645 -2.10 -14.04 14.65
CA ASN A 645 -3.29 -14.40 15.43
C ASN A 645 -4.38 -13.33 15.35
N GLU A 646 -3.98 -12.06 15.46
CA GLU A 646 -4.85 -10.90 15.28
C GLU A 646 -4.70 -10.33 13.87
N PRO A 647 -5.76 -9.76 13.28
CA PRO A 647 -5.67 -9.02 12.02
C PRO A 647 -4.66 -7.86 12.09
N ILE A 648 -3.95 -7.63 10.99
CA ILE A 648 -3.10 -6.45 10.82
C ILE A 648 -3.93 -5.38 10.11
N HIS A 649 -4.21 -4.30 10.82
CA HIS A 649 -4.92 -3.15 10.29
C HIS A 649 -3.94 -2.10 9.76
N PHE A 650 -4.03 -1.83 8.45
CA PHE A 650 -3.32 -0.73 7.81
C PHE A 650 -4.22 0.50 7.60
N GLY A 651 -5.54 0.32 7.51
CA GLY A 651 -6.51 1.38 7.27
C GLY A 651 -6.53 1.83 5.80
N GLU A 652 -7.05 3.02 5.53
CA GLU A 652 -7.14 3.55 4.17
C GLU A 652 -6.10 4.63 3.92
N GLN A 653 -5.67 4.81 2.66
CA GLN A 653 -4.78 5.91 2.31
C GLN A 653 -5.48 7.25 2.62
N PRO A 654 -4.92 8.10 3.49
CA PRO A 654 -5.61 9.32 3.88
C PRO A 654 -5.73 10.28 2.69
N GLY A 655 -6.88 10.95 2.61
CA GLY A 655 -7.13 11.98 1.61
C GLY A 655 -6.20 13.19 1.74
N GLY A 656 -6.02 13.90 0.64
CA GLY A 656 -5.28 15.17 0.63
C GLY A 656 -6.03 16.30 1.35
N VAL A 657 -5.31 17.36 1.67
CA VAL A 657 -5.87 18.56 2.30
C VAL A 657 -6.33 19.54 1.22
N SER A 658 -7.48 20.21 1.43
CA SER A 658 -7.95 21.27 0.54
C SER A 658 -6.89 22.37 0.38
N LEU A 659 -6.68 22.84 -0.85
CA LEU A 659 -5.77 23.95 -1.14
C LEU A 659 -6.20 25.29 -0.52
N ASP A 660 -7.44 25.38 -0.02
CA ASP A 660 -7.94 26.55 0.71
C ASP A 660 -7.59 26.50 2.21
N ALA A 661 -7.03 25.39 2.69
CA ALA A 661 -6.63 25.25 4.08
C ALA A 661 -5.43 26.17 4.42
N PRO A 662 -5.34 26.66 5.68
CA PRO A 662 -4.21 27.47 6.15
C PRO A 662 -2.83 26.83 5.94
N LEU A 663 -2.78 25.50 5.82
CA LEU A 663 -1.57 24.73 5.48
C LEU A 663 -0.84 25.28 4.25
N PHE A 664 -1.57 25.83 3.28
CA PHE A 664 -1.02 26.30 2.01
C PHE A 664 -0.79 27.82 1.95
N TYR A 665 -1.13 28.58 3.00
CA TYR A 665 -1.10 30.04 2.94
C TYR A 665 0.31 30.61 2.86
N SER A 666 1.29 29.97 3.50
CA SER A 666 2.70 30.37 3.38
C SER A 666 3.20 30.29 1.93
N TYR A 667 2.58 29.43 1.12
CA TYR A 667 2.85 29.26 -0.31
C TYR A 667 1.98 30.13 -1.22
N GLY A 668 1.20 31.06 -0.65
CA GLY A 668 0.27 31.92 -1.39
C GLY A 668 -1.10 31.29 -1.68
N GLY A 669 -1.43 30.16 -1.03
CA GLY A 669 -2.71 29.47 -1.13
C GLY A 669 -3.00 28.86 -2.51
N ARG A 670 -4.27 28.48 -2.73
CA ARG A 670 -4.73 27.80 -3.96
C ARG A 670 -4.27 28.48 -5.24
N ALA A 671 -4.45 29.80 -5.36
CA ALA A 671 -4.15 30.55 -6.59
C ALA A 671 -2.67 30.45 -6.97
N ALA A 672 -1.77 30.68 -6.01
CA ALA A 672 -0.32 30.63 -6.25
C ALA A 672 0.15 29.20 -6.55
N ILE A 673 -0.38 28.19 -5.86
CA ILE A 673 -0.03 26.78 -6.09
C ILE A 673 -0.48 26.34 -7.49
N MET A 674 -1.73 26.61 -7.86
CA MET A 674 -2.25 26.24 -9.17
C MET A 674 -1.47 26.92 -10.31
N ASP A 675 -1.12 28.19 -10.14
CA ASP A 675 -0.32 28.92 -11.11
C ASP A 675 1.14 28.42 -11.18
N ALA A 676 1.76 28.10 -10.04
CA ALA A 676 3.08 27.49 -10.00
C ALA A 676 3.12 26.11 -10.70
N MET A 677 2.06 25.31 -10.54
CA MET A 677 1.90 24.04 -11.24
C MET A 677 1.69 24.22 -12.75
N ALA A 678 0.88 25.21 -13.15
CA ALA A 678 0.65 25.53 -14.56
C ALA A 678 1.94 26.00 -15.25
N ARG A 679 2.73 26.85 -14.58
CA ARG A 679 4.03 27.34 -15.07
C ARG A 679 5.15 26.29 -15.05
N GLY A 680 5.01 25.24 -14.24
CA GLY A 680 5.95 24.11 -14.16
C GLY A 680 5.78 23.05 -15.25
N ARG A 681 4.64 23.02 -15.95
CA ARG A 681 4.43 22.11 -17.09
C ARG A 681 5.16 22.67 -18.31
N LYS A 682 6.37 22.18 -18.60
CA LYS A 682 6.93 22.27 -19.95
C LYS A 682 6.01 21.47 -20.87
N SER A 683 5.47 22.10 -21.90
CA SER A 683 4.66 21.44 -22.91
C SER A 683 5.51 20.44 -23.68
N GLU A 684 5.49 19.17 -23.29
CA GLU A 684 6.17 18.11 -24.06
C GLU A 684 5.43 17.82 -25.36
N ILE A 685 6.18 17.90 -26.46
CA ILE A 685 5.71 17.55 -27.81
C ILE A 685 5.86 16.05 -27.99
N SER A 686 4.81 15.39 -28.50
CA SER A 686 4.90 13.96 -28.84
C SER A 686 6.09 13.66 -29.79
N PRO A 687 6.73 12.49 -29.71
CA PRO A 687 7.87 12.14 -30.57
C PRO A 687 7.58 12.29 -32.07
N LEU A 688 6.35 11.99 -32.49
CA LEU A 688 5.88 12.14 -33.87
C LEU A 688 5.88 13.60 -34.32
N ARG A 689 5.39 14.50 -33.47
CA ARG A 689 5.31 15.93 -33.80
C ARG A 689 6.63 16.66 -33.59
N ARG A 690 7.57 16.10 -32.82
CA ARG A 690 8.93 16.63 -32.70
C ARG A 690 9.66 16.66 -34.06
N ARG A 691 9.28 15.78 -34.99
CA ARG A 691 9.76 15.78 -36.39
C ARG A 691 9.27 16.98 -37.21
N LEU A 692 8.21 17.67 -36.80
CA LEU A 692 7.71 18.88 -37.46
C LEU A 692 8.48 20.15 -37.07
N VAL A 693 9.26 20.10 -35.99
CA VAL A 693 10.05 21.25 -35.51
C VAL A 693 11.00 21.79 -36.59
N PRO A 694 11.86 20.98 -37.25
CA PRO A 694 12.72 21.48 -38.32
C PRO A 694 11.95 21.92 -39.58
N VAL A 695 10.72 21.45 -39.79
CA VAL A 695 9.87 21.81 -40.95
C VAL A 695 9.24 23.19 -40.79
N VAL A 696 8.88 23.56 -39.56
CA VAL A 696 8.24 24.86 -39.24
C VAL A 696 9.28 25.94 -38.95
N ARG A 697 10.49 25.56 -38.55
CA ARG A 697 11.62 26.46 -38.26
C ARG A 697 11.92 27.50 -39.36
N PRO A 698 11.90 27.18 -40.68
CA PRO A 698 12.14 28.18 -41.74
C PRO A 698 11.08 29.30 -41.76
N PHE A 699 9.82 28.98 -41.44
CA PHE A 699 8.76 29.98 -41.37
C PHE A 699 8.91 30.90 -40.15
N ILE A 700 9.39 30.36 -39.04
CA ILE A 700 9.74 31.17 -37.85
C ILE A 700 10.94 32.07 -38.14
N GLN A 701 11.91 31.59 -38.91
CA GLN A 701 13.06 32.38 -39.34
C GLN A 701 12.69 33.49 -40.33
N LEU A 702 11.65 33.30 -41.13
CA LEU A 702 11.15 34.31 -42.07
C LEU A 702 10.35 35.42 -41.37
N LEU A 703 9.65 35.09 -40.27
CA LEU A 703 8.72 35.99 -39.57
C LEU A 703 9.27 36.57 -38.26
N GLY A 704 10.34 36.00 -37.71
CA GLY A 704 10.89 36.33 -36.40
C GLY A 704 12.39 36.62 -36.41
N ASN A 705 12.96 36.91 -35.24
CA ASN A 705 14.39 37.17 -35.08
C ASN A 705 15.14 35.98 -34.46
N SER A 706 16.46 36.11 -34.30
CA SER A 706 17.32 35.05 -33.74
C SER A 706 16.95 34.63 -32.30
N LYS A 707 16.32 35.51 -31.50
CA LYS A 707 15.79 35.16 -30.17
C LYS A 707 14.53 34.31 -30.26
N ASP A 708 13.69 34.57 -31.26
CA ASP A 708 12.46 33.82 -31.49
C ASP A 708 12.75 32.40 -31.95
N ILE A 709 13.76 32.21 -32.81
CA ILE A 709 14.26 30.89 -33.20
C ILE A 709 14.77 30.10 -31.98
N LYS A 710 15.55 30.75 -31.10
CA LYS A 710 16.04 30.10 -29.86
C LYS A 710 14.92 29.72 -28.90
N LYS A 711 13.87 30.54 -28.80
CA LYS A 711 12.68 30.23 -27.99
C LYS A 711 11.88 29.08 -28.59
N TYR A 712 11.70 29.09 -29.90
CA TYR A 712 11.02 28.04 -30.66
C TYR A 712 11.75 26.70 -30.56
N ASP A 713 13.05 26.64 -30.82
CA ASP A 713 13.84 25.41 -30.76
C ASP A 713 13.86 24.79 -29.34
N LYS A 714 13.71 25.63 -28.30
CA LYS A 714 13.67 25.21 -26.89
C LYS A 714 12.30 24.67 -26.45
N ASP A 715 11.22 25.32 -26.86
CA ASP A 715 9.83 24.93 -26.54
C ASP A 715 8.86 25.40 -27.64
N PRO A 716 8.66 24.60 -28.69
CA PRO A 716 7.80 24.97 -29.83
C PRO A 716 6.34 25.25 -29.42
N VAL A 717 5.80 24.51 -28.46
CA VAL A 717 4.42 24.69 -27.98
C VAL A 717 4.32 25.98 -27.16
N GLY A 718 5.23 26.18 -26.20
CA GLY A 718 5.29 27.39 -25.39
C GLY A 718 5.55 28.65 -26.24
N TYR A 719 6.39 28.54 -27.26
CA TYR A 719 6.64 29.61 -28.24
C TYR A 719 5.34 30.07 -28.89
N PHE A 720 4.58 29.16 -29.51
CA PHE A 720 3.34 29.50 -30.16
C PHE A 720 2.28 30.03 -29.19
N LEU A 721 2.17 29.47 -27.98
CA LEU A 721 1.24 29.95 -26.95
C LEU A 721 1.55 31.39 -26.47
N SER A 722 2.81 31.79 -26.51
CA SER A 722 3.27 33.13 -26.10
C SER A 722 3.09 34.23 -27.15
N LEU A 723 2.69 33.88 -28.38
CA LEU A 723 2.52 34.86 -29.46
C LEU A 723 1.30 35.76 -29.21
N LYS A 724 1.46 37.07 -29.43
CA LYS A 724 0.37 38.04 -29.26
C LYS A 724 -0.76 37.86 -30.29
N ASN A 725 -0.43 37.36 -31.49
CA ASN A 725 -1.40 37.18 -32.57
C ASN A 725 -2.28 35.93 -32.31
N PRO A 726 -3.61 36.06 -32.20
CA PRO A 726 -4.53 34.94 -31.94
C PRO A 726 -4.55 33.90 -33.07
N THR A 727 -4.36 34.30 -34.32
CA THR A 727 -4.31 33.40 -35.48
C THR A 727 -3.07 32.50 -35.42
N TYR A 728 -1.90 33.05 -35.07
CA TYR A 728 -0.68 32.24 -34.91
C TYR A 728 -0.76 31.31 -33.69
N ARG A 729 -1.43 31.72 -32.61
CA ARG A 729 -1.74 30.83 -31.49
C ARG A 729 -2.62 29.65 -31.93
N ALA A 730 -3.63 29.90 -32.76
CA ALA A 730 -4.53 28.86 -33.27
C ALA A 730 -3.80 27.86 -34.19
N ILE A 731 -2.97 28.35 -35.11
CA ILE A 731 -2.11 27.52 -35.98
C ILE A 731 -1.15 26.70 -35.13
N GLY A 732 -0.50 27.31 -34.13
CA GLY A 732 0.38 26.64 -33.19
C GLY A 732 -0.31 25.50 -32.42
N LYS A 733 -1.54 25.70 -31.96
CA LYS A 733 -2.36 24.65 -31.32
C LYS A 733 -2.68 23.48 -32.26
N MET A 734 -2.80 23.71 -33.56
CA MET A 734 -3.07 22.67 -34.55
C MET A 734 -1.81 21.83 -34.86
N ILE A 735 -0.66 22.50 -35.00
CA ILE A 735 0.62 21.88 -35.38
C ILE A 735 1.30 21.23 -34.16
N PHE A 736 1.28 21.91 -33.01
CA PHE A 736 1.85 21.47 -31.73
C PHE A 736 0.79 21.58 -30.61
N PRO A 737 -0.24 20.71 -30.59
CA PRO A 737 -1.24 20.73 -29.54
C PRO A 737 -0.59 20.42 -28.19
N PRO A 738 -0.96 21.14 -27.11
CA PRO A 738 -0.55 20.78 -25.77
C PRO A 738 -1.10 19.40 -25.45
N LYS A 739 -0.25 18.55 -24.86
CA LYS A 739 -0.63 17.19 -24.45
C LYS A 739 -1.79 17.29 -23.45
N ARG A 740 -2.92 16.63 -23.73
CA ARG A 740 -3.88 16.24 -22.68
C ARG A 740 -3.25 15.06 -21.96
N ASP A 741 -2.56 15.31 -20.85
CA ASP A 741 -2.24 14.21 -19.95
C ASP A 741 -3.55 13.69 -19.34
N PHE A 742 -3.64 12.37 -19.26
CA PHE A 742 -4.71 11.65 -18.57
C PHE A 742 -4.93 12.29 -17.20
N ALA A 743 -6.10 12.90 -17.02
CA ALA A 743 -6.67 13.16 -15.72
C ALA A 743 -7.06 11.81 -15.11
N GLY A 744 -6.05 11.07 -14.65
CA GLY A 744 -6.21 9.95 -13.75
C GLY A 744 -5.69 10.39 -12.40
N VAL A 745 -6.60 10.49 -11.43
CA VAL A 745 -6.33 10.84 -10.02
C VAL A 745 -6.06 12.33 -9.75
N LEU A 746 -6.90 13.22 -10.29
CA LEU A 746 -7.17 14.54 -9.70
C LEU A 746 -8.65 14.89 -9.97
N SER A 747 -9.56 14.06 -9.46
CA SER A 747 -10.87 14.59 -9.08
C SER A 747 -10.70 15.15 -7.67
N PRO A 748 -10.88 16.46 -7.44
CA PRO A 748 -11.09 16.92 -6.08
C PRO A 748 -12.32 16.18 -5.53
N PRO A 749 -12.40 15.86 -4.22
CA PRO A 749 -13.67 15.48 -3.64
C PRO A 749 -14.64 16.62 -3.95
N ASN A 750 -15.72 16.29 -4.65
CA ASN A 750 -16.88 17.16 -4.66
C ASN A 750 -17.45 17.10 -3.24
N SER A 751 -17.67 18.29 -2.68
CA SER A 751 -18.19 18.62 -1.32
C SER A 751 -17.33 18.15 -0.15
#